data_AF-A0A3M2AEA4-F1
#
_entry.id   AF-A0A3M2AEA4-F1
#
_cell.length_a   1.000
_cell.length_b   1.000
_cell.length_c   1.000
_cell.angle_alpha   90.00
_cell.angle_beta   90.00
_cell.angle_gamma   90.00
#
_symmetry.space_group_name_H-M   'P 1'
#
loop_
_entity.id
_entity.type
_entity.pdbx_description
1 polymer ?
#
loop_
_entity_poly.entity_id
_entity_poly.type
_entity_poly.pdbx_seq_one_letter_code
_entity_poly.pdbx_strand_id
1 'polypeptide(L)'
;MKQYLFLIIFFLVLTACQPEAPVGQPPPTLFVPDSVQHSQSPSPTITQIQPEVSTQTATADVEVLFENSFEEEDPFPADGSLWSKVRLQTGPGQPESTWERSTEVAHSGQYSVKLFAAPGTEDQGFTCGKASMKKLGLPIVIGDTVTYSAWFYLPTTDVPVHLMDVECPGECGLMGGPGVRVLMTRDGRLRLDWKFLNWYKNMGQPSPIDAPPQPQKGTHILPAGEWFELTLRMTLDNQGRGLTEVYVNGELDSAIQGTNIAPEGLEALNKYPQLEVGINCNVVGNPDTAVLYVDDVRITRQITPTTPAAYPAPSTQTTEPVTAFATSPTSPVVPTEPIVSAEDFALVHPGLLSTQEELEDMHIAIQTGAEPQTTAVAALLAENANLTNYKNHQPQAVNIIEAKFRGSDETPGHESARLQMDAEIAYGAALLWIAYGDTAYADQVVRIVNAWTNTFERMEGENVDLIAATSWPAMVWAAEIVRHTYNGWDEAEVAAFESLLLEKVYPFTRAVDDIDRGKPGPGNYQAWGIAARMSIAVFADRADLFEQAVADYRTMIDGYVLTNGQPLELCRGDGDLFHTQMGMMPLLVASEIAANQGVELLSYASTQSNMTLLDAFRFVAPFVAFDSRTTDTTHWPCQKPLGEHPLGVTPWPGWELACTASAGDEHIADVADYVRDWYGGSDYFSKLGWTTITHPCK
;
A
#
# COMPACT_ATOMS: atom_id res chain seq x y z
N MET A 1 -15.32 -53.89 1.39
CA MET A 1 -15.64 -54.80 0.26
C MET A 1 -14.70 -54.42 -0.88
N LYS A 2 -13.60 -55.18 -1.06
CA LYS A 2 -13.19 -55.92 -2.30
C LYS A 2 -13.00 -55.00 -3.54
N GLN A 3 -11.91 -55.01 -4.32
CA GLN A 3 -10.75 -55.91 -4.50
C GLN A 3 -9.71 -55.16 -5.40
N TYR A 4 -8.39 -55.16 -5.11
CA TYR A 4 -7.29 -56.01 -5.69
C TYR A 4 -7.09 -55.89 -7.23
N LEU A 5 -5.92 -55.90 -7.90
CA LEU A 5 -4.45 -55.98 -7.60
C LEU A 5 -3.70 -56.11 -8.97
N PHE A 6 -2.36 -55.99 -8.96
CA PHE A 6 -1.32 -56.56 -9.87
C PHE A 6 -0.81 -55.72 -11.07
N LEU A 7 0.48 -55.66 -11.46
CA LEU A 7 1.70 -56.53 -11.30
C LEU A 7 2.96 -55.69 -11.71
N ILE A 8 4.00 -55.42 -10.90
CA ILE A 8 5.34 -56.04 -10.65
C ILE A 8 6.21 -56.45 -11.89
N ILE A 9 7.54 -56.16 -11.78
CA ILE A 9 8.77 -56.91 -12.23
C ILE A 9 9.67 -56.06 -13.17
N PHE A 10 11.01 -55.93 -13.11
CA PHE A 10 12.13 -56.19 -12.17
C PHE A 10 13.42 -55.93 -13.01
N PHE A 11 14.49 -55.33 -12.48
CA PHE A 11 15.87 -55.84 -12.63
C PHE A 11 16.84 -55.09 -11.71
N LEU A 12 17.65 -55.89 -11.02
CA LEU A 12 18.65 -55.59 -10.01
C LEU A 12 19.95 -56.29 -10.48
N VAL A 13 21.13 -55.77 -10.09
CA VAL A 13 22.33 -56.53 -9.60
C VAL A 13 23.65 -55.73 -9.81
N LEU A 14 24.21 -55.28 -8.67
CA LEU A 14 25.59 -55.41 -8.12
C LEU A 14 26.81 -55.12 -9.04
N THR A 15 27.93 -54.50 -8.61
CA THR A 15 28.77 -54.82 -7.43
C THR A 15 29.88 -53.75 -7.23
N ALA A 16 30.36 -53.61 -6.00
CA ALA A 16 31.41 -52.70 -5.51
C ALA A 16 32.87 -53.14 -5.79
N CYS A 17 33.83 -52.21 -5.72
CA CYS A 17 35.11 -52.33 -4.96
C CYS A 17 36.06 -51.12 -5.18
N GLN A 18 36.62 -50.57 -4.09
CA GLN A 18 37.82 -49.71 -4.06
C GLN A 18 39.11 -50.57 -4.03
N PRO A 19 40.32 -49.98 -4.25
CA PRO A 19 41.19 -49.70 -3.09
C PRO A 19 42.18 -48.50 -3.20
N GLU A 20 42.49 -47.94 -2.01
CA GLU A 20 43.77 -47.43 -1.42
C GLU A 20 44.79 -46.51 -2.15
N ALA A 21 45.34 -45.57 -1.36
CA ALA A 21 46.42 -44.60 -1.65
C ALA A 21 47.85 -45.17 -1.40
N PRO A 22 48.94 -44.46 -1.81
CA PRO A 22 49.91 -44.00 -0.80
C PRO A 22 50.68 -42.66 -1.07
N VAL A 23 51.44 -42.28 -0.05
CA VAL A 23 52.23 -41.07 0.33
C VAL A 23 53.57 -40.86 -0.45
N GLY A 24 54.08 -39.61 -0.55
CA GLY A 24 55.56 -39.34 -0.60
C GLY A 24 56.12 -38.10 -1.34
N GLN A 25 56.33 -36.98 -0.61
CA GLN A 25 57.45 -35.97 -0.51
C GLN A 25 58.53 -35.64 -1.64
N PRO A 26 59.29 -34.49 -1.53
CA PRO A 26 59.63 -33.43 -2.56
C PRO A 26 61.12 -33.46 -3.05
N PRO A 27 61.88 -32.38 -3.46
CA PRO A 27 61.71 -30.99 -4.00
C PRO A 27 62.51 -30.78 -5.36
N PRO A 28 63.04 -29.61 -5.86
CA PRO A 28 64.03 -28.70 -5.23
C PRO A 28 63.92 -27.17 -5.52
N THR A 29 64.80 -26.44 -4.83
CA THR A 29 64.97 -24.99 -4.57
C THR A 29 66.08 -24.32 -5.41
N LEU A 30 66.22 -22.99 -5.19
CA LEU A 30 67.40 -22.09 -5.31
C LEU A 30 67.37 -21.13 -6.53
N PHE A 31 67.66 -19.82 -6.45
CA PHE A 31 68.71 -19.11 -5.69
C PHE A 31 68.33 -17.63 -5.42
N VAL A 32 68.84 -17.10 -4.29
CA VAL A 32 68.99 -15.66 -3.97
C VAL A 32 70.48 -15.31 -4.09
N PRO A 33 70.83 -14.04 -4.38
CA PRO A 33 71.98 -13.45 -3.69
C PRO A 33 71.68 -12.09 -3.05
N ASP A 34 72.22 -11.94 -1.84
CA ASP A 34 72.30 -10.73 -1.02
C ASP A 34 73.22 -9.65 -1.61
N SER A 35 72.99 -8.37 -1.28
CA SER A 35 74.00 -7.54 -0.58
C SER A 35 73.49 -6.17 -0.11
N VAL A 36 73.51 -6.02 1.23
CA VAL A 36 74.12 -4.97 2.06
C VAL A 36 73.77 -3.48 1.88
N GLN A 37 73.39 -2.92 3.04
CA GLN A 37 73.08 -1.54 3.44
C GLN A 37 74.13 -0.46 3.10
N HIS A 38 73.66 0.79 2.94
CA HIS A 38 74.14 1.93 3.72
C HIS A 38 73.09 3.06 3.80
N SER A 39 72.96 3.63 4.99
CA SER A 39 72.08 4.73 5.40
C SER A 39 72.58 6.11 4.95
N GLN A 40 71.65 7.06 4.72
CA GLN A 40 71.57 8.41 5.34
C GLN A 40 70.46 9.29 4.70
N SER A 41 69.48 9.69 5.53
CA SER A 41 68.66 10.94 5.67
C SER A 41 68.35 11.89 4.48
N PRO A 42 67.46 12.91 4.64
CA PRO A 42 66.05 12.97 5.09
C PRO A 42 65.10 13.60 4.02
N SER A 43 63.80 13.70 4.35
CA SER A 43 62.62 14.15 3.59
C SER A 43 62.73 15.26 2.53
N PRO A 44 61.77 15.27 1.57
CA PRO A 44 61.05 16.50 1.23
C PRO A 44 59.51 16.34 1.34
N THR A 45 58.94 17.28 2.10
CA THR A 45 57.63 17.92 1.99
C THR A 45 56.63 17.31 1.01
N ILE A 46 55.60 16.64 1.54
CA ILE A 46 54.34 16.42 0.83
C ILE A 46 53.49 17.67 1.05
N THR A 47 53.25 18.40 -0.04
CA THR A 47 52.26 19.47 -0.12
C THR A 47 50.90 18.94 0.32
N GLN A 48 50.35 19.51 1.38
CA GLN A 48 48.95 19.31 1.75
C GLN A 48 48.06 19.80 0.60
N ILE A 49 47.37 18.88 -0.05
CA ILE A 49 46.08 19.18 -0.67
C ILE A 49 45.07 18.76 0.39
N GLN A 50 44.51 19.73 1.11
CA GLN A 50 43.31 19.49 1.89
C GLN A 50 42.19 19.16 0.90
N PRO A 51 41.50 18.01 1.01
CA PRO A 51 40.16 17.94 0.49
C PRO A 51 39.31 18.82 1.42
N GLU A 52 38.66 19.85 0.88
CA GLU A 52 37.46 20.38 1.51
C GLU A 52 36.43 19.26 1.51
N VAL A 53 36.45 18.45 2.57
CA VAL A 53 35.34 17.59 2.92
C VAL A 53 34.22 18.52 3.34
N SER A 54 33.27 18.76 2.44
CA SER A 54 31.94 19.17 2.87
C SER A 54 31.40 18.02 3.69
N THR A 55 31.48 18.14 5.01
CA THR A 55 30.77 17.28 5.95
C THR A 55 29.29 17.60 5.81
N GLN A 56 28.59 16.97 4.85
CA GLN A 56 27.15 16.81 4.97
C GLN A 56 26.93 15.82 6.11
N THR A 57 26.65 16.36 7.30
CA THR A 57 26.19 15.61 8.47
C THR A 57 24.93 14.85 8.09
N ALA A 58 24.96 13.52 8.20
CA ALA A 58 23.73 12.72 8.22
C ALA A 58 22.80 13.30 9.28
N THR A 59 21.58 13.64 8.89
CA THR A 59 20.54 14.04 9.84
C THR A 59 19.93 12.77 10.41
N ALA A 60 20.01 12.62 11.74
CA ALA A 60 19.31 11.58 12.45
C ALA A 60 18.02 12.18 13.00
N ASP A 61 16.88 11.65 12.59
CA ASP A 61 15.60 11.95 13.24
C ASP A 61 15.47 10.95 14.39
N VAL A 62 15.54 11.47 15.61
CA VAL A 62 15.34 10.70 16.83
C VAL A 62 13.90 10.94 17.28
N GLU A 63 13.07 9.91 17.19
CA GLU A 63 11.74 9.92 17.80
C GLU A 63 11.85 9.11 19.10
N VAL A 64 11.75 9.80 20.23
CA VAL A 64 11.70 9.11 21.51
C VAL A 64 10.26 8.70 21.78
N LEU A 65 10.02 7.40 21.64
CA LEU A 65 8.71 6.78 21.73
C LEU A 65 8.17 6.81 23.17
N PHE A 66 9.02 6.50 24.16
CA PHE A 66 8.79 6.71 25.60
C PHE A 66 10.12 7.11 26.25
N GLU A 67 10.30 8.39 26.60
CA GLU A 67 11.62 8.93 27.00
C GLU A 67 11.99 8.70 28.46
N ASN A 68 11.00 8.59 29.35
CA ASN A 68 11.21 8.53 30.81
C ASN A 68 10.08 7.73 31.49
N SER A 69 9.91 6.47 31.10
CA SER A 69 8.89 5.58 31.65
C SER A 69 7.44 5.97 31.37
N PHE A 70 6.52 5.07 31.71
CA PHE A 70 5.09 5.20 31.44
C PHE A 70 4.42 6.11 32.47
N GLU A 71 4.89 7.35 32.59
CA GLU A 71 4.42 8.35 33.56
C GLU A 71 3.05 8.92 33.22
N GLU A 72 2.67 8.90 31.93
CA GLU A 72 1.36 9.34 31.47
C GLU A 72 0.27 8.36 31.90
N GLU A 73 -0.91 8.88 32.28
CA GLU A 73 -2.03 8.04 32.73
C GLU A 73 -2.60 7.17 31.60
N ASP A 74 -2.61 7.68 30.37
CA ASP A 74 -2.93 6.93 29.17
C ASP A 74 -1.76 7.02 28.18
N PRO A 75 -0.87 6.02 28.12
CA PRO A 75 0.24 5.99 27.18
C PRO A 75 -0.18 5.63 25.74
N PHE A 76 -1.48 5.45 25.48
CA PHE A 76 -2.06 5.25 24.16
C PHE A 76 -3.18 6.26 23.90
N PRO A 77 -2.89 7.56 24.00
CA PRO A 77 -3.92 8.58 23.85
C PRO A 77 -4.51 8.52 22.45
N ALA A 78 -5.82 8.74 22.34
CA ALA A 78 -6.51 8.88 21.05
C ALA A 78 -6.25 10.28 20.44
N ASP A 79 -4.98 10.63 20.27
CA ASP A 79 -4.49 11.96 19.88
C ASP A 79 -3.82 12.00 18.50
N GLY A 80 -3.91 10.91 17.73
CA GLY A 80 -3.26 10.80 16.42
C GLY A 80 -1.77 10.43 16.50
N SER A 81 -1.23 10.08 17.67
CA SER A 81 0.16 9.60 17.83
C SER A 81 0.45 8.24 17.18
N LEU A 82 -0.55 7.61 16.56
CA LEU A 82 -0.47 6.31 15.85
C LEU A 82 0.06 5.15 16.73
N TRP A 83 -0.14 5.27 18.03
CA TRP A 83 0.07 4.20 19.00
C TRP A 83 -1.17 3.36 19.18
N SER A 84 -0.99 2.05 19.32
CA SER A 84 -2.09 1.18 19.73
C SER A 84 -1.63 -0.01 20.56
N LYS A 85 -2.53 -0.46 21.43
CA LYS A 85 -2.40 -1.70 22.18
C LYS A 85 -2.88 -2.87 21.33
N VAL A 86 -2.13 -3.97 21.31
CA VAL A 86 -2.56 -5.21 20.66
C VAL A 86 -2.81 -6.25 21.74
N ARG A 87 -4.02 -6.81 21.72
CA ARG A 87 -4.43 -7.93 22.57
C ARG A 87 -5.07 -8.99 21.70
N LEU A 88 -4.50 -10.18 21.66
CA LEU A 88 -5.15 -11.35 21.06
C LEU A 88 -5.61 -12.27 22.18
N GLN A 89 -6.92 -12.56 22.15
CA GLN A 89 -7.51 -13.56 23.03
C GLN A 89 -6.94 -14.93 22.67
N THR A 90 -6.51 -15.68 23.66
CA THR A 90 -6.16 -17.10 23.54
C THR A 90 -7.42 -17.95 23.63
N GLY A 91 -7.43 -19.12 22.99
CA GLY A 91 -8.64 -19.94 22.81
C GLY A 91 -9.44 -20.26 24.08
N PRO A 92 -10.65 -20.83 23.94
CA PRO A 92 -11.62 -20.97 25.03
C PRO A 92 -11.02 -21.54 26.33
N GLY A 93 -11.21 -20.83 27.44
CA GLY A 93 -10.78 -21.26 28.79
C GLY A 93 -9.40 -20.77 29.23
N GLN A 94 -8.67 -20.04 28.38
CA GLN A 94 -7.42 -19.37 28.77
C GLN A 94 -7.68 -17.97 29.38
N PRO A 95 -6.80 -17.48 30.27
CA PRO A 95 -6.84 -16.10 30.73
C PRO A 95 -6.69 -15.11 29.57
N GLU A 96 -7.36 -13.96 29.65
CA GLU A 96 -7.21 -12.92 28.64
C GLU A 96 -5.80 -12.31 28.66
N SER A 97 -5.30 -11.99 27.48
CA SER A 97 -4.08 -11.20 27.35
C SER A 97 -4.37 -9.76 27.80
N THR A 98 -3.56 -9.25 28.73
CA THR A 98 -3.75 -7.93 29.32
C THR A 98 -2.46 -7.14 29.33
N TRP A 99 -2.60 -5.83 29.49
CA TRP A 99 -1.51 -4.96 29.87
C TRP A 99 -2.01 -4.00 30.95
N GLU A 100 -1.11 -3.63 31.85
CA GLU A 100 -1.36 -2.64 32.88
C GLU A 100 -0.11 -1.79 33.12
N ARG A 101 -0.32 -0.53 33.44
CA ARG A 101 0.72 0.33 34.00
C ARG A 101 1.08 -0.19 35.40
N SER A 102 2.35 -0.40 35.69
CA SER A 102 2.82 -1.06 36.91
C SER A 102 3.87 -0.24 37.64
N THR A 103 3.79 -0.26 38.97
CA THR A 103 4.80 0.30 39.89
C THR A 103 5.64 -0.78 40.56
N GLU A 104 5.44 -2.05 40.20
CA GLU A 104 6.12 -3.19 40.84
C GLU A 104 7.63 -3.19 40.55
N VAL A 105 7.97 -2.96 39.28
CA VAL A 105 9.33 -2.76 38.79
C VAL A 105 9.28 -1.69 37.69
N ALA A 106 10.23 -0.76 37.69
CA ALA A 106 10.41 0.25 36.66
C ALA A 106 11.91 0.40 36.39
N HIS A 107 12.30 0.70 35.16
CA HIS A 107 13.70 0.91 34.80
C HIS A 107 14.07 2.38 35.04
N SER A 108 13.28 3.29 34.46
CA SER A 108 13.33 4.72 34.74
C SER A 108 12.00 5.18 35.35
N GLY A 109 11.98 6.39 35.92
CA GLY A 109 10.76 6.95 36.53
C GLY A 109 10.09 6.06 37.60
N GLN A 110 8.76 6.09 37.65
CA GLN A 110 7.92 5.39 38.62
C GLN A 110 7.13 4.22 38.02
N TYR A 111 7.01 4.13 36.70
CA TYR A 111 6.06 3.21 36.06
C TYR A 111 6.62 2.51 34.83
N SER A 112 6.44 1.20 34.76
CA SER A 112 6.62 0.41 33.52
C SER A 112 5.27 -0.08 33.00
N VAL A 113 5.26 -0.75 31.84
CA VAL A 113 4.10 -1.51 31.39
C VAL A 113 4.33 -2.99 31.63
N LYS A 114 3.43 -3.62 32.39
CA LYS A 114 3.37 -5.05 32.62
C LYS A 114 2.43 -5.70 31.60
N LEU A 115 2.93 -6.70 30.90
CA LEU A 115 2.22 -7.42 29.84
C LEU A 115 1.98 -8.87 30.28
N PHE A 116 0.79 -9.37 30.01
CA PHE A 116 0.39 -10.76 30.28
C PHE A 116 -0.20 -11.37 29.04
N ALA A 117 0.29 -12.55 28.64
CA ALA A 117 -0.32 -13.32 27.57
C ALA A 117 -0.24 -14.82 27.87
N ALA A 118 -1.40 -15.47 27.89
CA ALA A 118 -1.48 -16.93 27.96
C ALA A 118 -0.90 -17.56 26.68
N PRO A 119 -0.50 -18.84 26.70
CA PRO A 119 -0.07 -19.52 25.48
C PRO A 119 -1.24 -19.72 24.51
N GLY A 120 -0.96 -19.74 23.22
CA GLY A 120 -1.93 -20.13 22.20
C GLY A 120 -2.46 -21.57 22.40
N THR A 121 -3.59 -21.89 21.79
CA THR A 121 -4.19 -23.24 21.77
C THR A 121 -4.07 -23.89 20.39
N GLU A 122 -4.23 -25.21 20.32
CA GLU A 122 -4.23 -25.97 19.06
C GLU A 122 -5.50 -25.71 18.21
N ASP A 123 -6.47 -24.94 18.72
CA ASP A 123 -7.69 -24.58 18.01
C ASP A 123 -7.39 -23.61 16.86
N GLN A 124 -8.04 -23.84 15.71
CA GLN A 124 -7.89 -22.97 14.54
C GLN A 124 -8.33 -21.54 14.90
N GLY A 125 -7.42 -20.57 14.73
CA GLY A 125 -7.64 -19.15 15.04
C GLY A 125 -6.95 -18.65 16.32
N PHE A 126 -6.45 -19.53 17.20
CA PHE A 126 -5.90 -19.15 18.52
C PHE A 126 -4.43 -19.58 18.72
N THR A 127 -3.63 -19.55 17.65
CA THR A 127 -2.26 -20.09 17.65
C THR A 127 -1.24 -19.31 18.49
N CYS A 128 -1.63 -18.16 19.04
CA CYS A 128 -0.79 -17.38 19.95
C CYS A 128 -1.62 -16.51 20.91
N GLY A 129 -1.08 -16.25 22.10
CA GLY A 129 -1.49 -15.11 22.91
C GLY A 129 -0.59 -13.90 22.64
N LYS A 130 -1.17 -12.70 22.64
CA LYS A 130 -0.44 -11.46 22.37
C LYS A 130 -0.87 -10.36 23.34
N ALA A 131 0.11 -9.69 23.94
CA ALA A 131 -0.04 -8.45 24.69
C ALA A 131 1.17 -7.57 24.38
N SER A 132 0.98 -6.55 23.55
CA SER A 132 2.07 -5.72 23.02
C SER A 132 1.58 -4.33 22.64
N MET A 133 2.52 -3.48 22.28
CA MET A 133 2.32 -2.10 21.86
C MET A 133 2.87 -1.95 20.46
N LYS A 134 2.15 -1.26 19.57
CA LYS A 134 2.64 -0.94 18.23
C LYS A 134 2.58 0.55 17.92
N LYS A 135 3.56 1.00 17.14
CA LYS A 135 3.64 2.33 16.54
C LYS A 135 3.52 2.16 15.03
N LEU A 136 2.56 2.85 14.43
CA LEU A 136 2.30 2.88 12.99
C LEU A 136 2.79 4.19 12.36
N GLY A 137 2.82 4.23 11.02
CA GLY A 137 3.14 5.42 10.24
C GLY A 137 4.63 5.83 10.26
N LEU A 138 5.54 4.89 10.56
CA LEU A 138 6.97 5.21 10.57
C LEU A 138 7.51 5.28 9.12
N PRO A 139 8.20 6.35 8.72
CA PRO A 139 8.70 6.52 7.35
C PRO A 139 10.01 5.75 7.11
N ILE A 140 10.08 4.50 7.56
CA ILE A 140 11.26 3.64 7.49
C ILE A 140 11.29 2.91 6.14
N VAL A 141 12.34 3.14 5.36
CA VAL A 141 12.48 2.61 3.99
C VAL A 141 13.85 1.97 3.75
N ILE A 142 14.00 1.22 2.66
CA ILE A 142 15.29 0.72 2.16
C ILE A 142 16.33 1.86 2.13
N GLY A 143 17.54 1.57 2.60
CA GLY A 143 18.67 2.51 2.68
C GLY A 143 18.79 3.24 4.02
N ASP A 144 17.74 3.24 4.84
CA ASP A 144 17.81 3.77 6.20
C ASP A 144 18.67 2.88 7.08
N THR A 145 19.34 3.50 8.05
CA THR A 145 19.79 2.79 9.25
C THR A 145 18.88 3.15 10.41
N VAL A 146 18.07 2.18 10.83
CA VAL A 146 17.14 2.32 11.95
C VAL A 146 17.69 1.62 13.17
N THR A 147 17.60 2.28 14.32
CA THR A 147 17.90 1.71 15.62
C THR A 147 16.64 1.75 16.46
N TYR A 148 16.15 0.59 16.86
CA TYR A 148 14.99 0.42 17.72
C TYR A 148 15.42 -0.20 19.05
N SER A 149 15.21 0.49 20.18
CA SER A 149 15.54 -0.05 21.50
C SER A 149 14.37 0.00 22.47
N ALA A 150 14.38 -0.93 23.42
CA ALA A 150 13.48 -0.94 24.57
C ALA A 150 14.14 -1.67 25.74
N TRP A 151 13.78 -1.27 26.95
CA TRP A 151 14.17 -1.96 28.17
C TRP A 151 13.14 -3.03 28.51
N PHE A 152 13.62 -4.23 28.82
CA PHE A 152 12.79 -5.38 29.17
C PHE A 152 13.17 -5.89 30.56
N TYR A 153 12.15 -6.32 31.30
CA TYR A 153 12.31 -7.11 32.52
C TYR A 153 11.50 -8.39 32.39
N LEU A 154 12.20 -9.52 32.43
CA LEU A 154 11.60 -10.86 32.38
C LEU A 154 11.69 -11.47 33.78
N PRO A 155 10.56 -11.71 34.49
CA PRO A 155 10.59 -12.43 35.77
C PRO A 155 11.20 -13.83 35.66
N THR A 156 11.00 -14.47 34.50
CA THR A 156 11.61 -15.75 34.11
C THR A 156 11.88 -15.77 32.62
N THR A 157 12.88 -16.54 32.19
CA THR A 157 13.19 -16.83 30.79
C THR A 157 12.68 -18.20 30.32
N ASP A 158 11.96 -18.94 31.17
CA ASP A 158 11.50 -20.29 30.88
C ASP A 158 10.35 -20.34 29.84
N VAL A 159 9.68 -19.19 29.63
CA VAL A 159 8.58 -19.04 28.67
C VAL A 159 9.11 -18.31 27.43
N PRO A 160 9.40 -19.02 26.32
CA PRO A 160 9.92 -18.38 25.10
C PRO A 160 8.82 -17.55 24.44
N VAL A 161 9.09 -16.28 24.19
CA VAL A 161 8.15 -15.33 23.58
C VAL A 161 8.80 -14.55 22.45
N HIS A 162 7.99 -14.04 21.53
CA HIS A 162 8.43 -13.02 20.57
C HIS A 162 8.38 -11.65 21.25
N LEU A 163 9.46 -10.88 21.13
CA LEU A 163 9.69 -9.65 21.91
C LEU A 163 9.53 -8.37 21.10
N MET A 164 10.00 -8.37 19.86
CA MET A 164 9.98 -7.20 18.96
C MET A 164 9.73 -7.64 17.53
N ASP A 165 8.88 -6.90 16.81
CA ASP A 165 8.67 -7.03 15.36
C ASP A 165 8.92 -5.68 14.69
N VAL A 166 9.69 -5.69 13.59
CA VAL A 166 9.80 -4.61 12.62
C VAL A 166 9.18 -5.13 11.35
N GLU A 167 8.00 -4.64 11.01
CA GLU A 167 7.18 -5.31 10.00
C GLU A 167 6.40 -4.34 9.14
N CYS A 168 5.90 -4.87 8.02
CA CYS A 168 4.84 -4.21 7.31
C CYS A 168 3.50 -4.96 7.40
N PRO A 169 2.63 -4.54 8.31
CA PRO A 169 1.28 -5.07 8.46
C PRO A 169 0.24 -4.12 7.86
N GLY A 170 -0.73 -4.66 7.12
CA GLY A 170 -1.88 -3.89 6.61
C GLY A 170 -1.53 -2.92 5.47
N GLU A 171 -0.63 -1.96 5.71
CA GLU A 171 -0.26 -0.87 4.79
C GLU A 171 0.47 -1.33 3.53
N CYS A 172 1.17 -2.47 3.58
CA CYS A 172 1.81 -3.07 2.40
C CYS A 172 0.91 -4.12 1.73
N GLY A 173 -0.35 -4.26 2.14
CA GLY A 173 -1.30 -5.21 1.57
C GLY A 173 -0.99 -6.69 1.84
N LEU A 174 -0.04 -7.00 2.73
CA LEU A 174 0.39 -8.38 2.98
C LEU A 174 -0.11 -8.91 4.34
N MET A 175 -0.93 -9.97 4.27
CA MET A 175 -1.39 -10.70 5.45
C MET A 175 -0.21 -11.32 6.22
N GLY A 176 -0.21 -11.18 7.55
CA GLY A 176 0.77 -11.81 8.45
C GLY A 176 1.95 -10.93 8.90
N GLY A 177 2.04 -9.68 8.43
CA GLY A 177 3.07 -8.71 8.85
C GLY A 177 4.49 -9.22 8.56
N PRO A 178 4.86 -9.45 7.28
CA PRO A 178 6.22 -9.84 6.93
C PRO A 178 7.23 -8.76 7.35
N GLY A 179 8.38 -9.19 7.85
CA GLY A 179 9.31 -8.32 8.59
C GLY A 179 10.46 -9.08 9.23
N VAL A 180 11.16 -8.42 10.15
CA VAL A 180 12.17 -9.03 11.03
C VAL A 180 11.62 -9.10 12.44
N ARG A 181 11.83 -10.24 13.07
CA ARG A 181 11.35 -10.56 14.42
C ARG A 181 12.51 -10.93 15.33
N VAL A 182 12.48 -10.40 16.55
CA VAL A 182 13.34 -10.85 17.64
C VAL A 182 12.51 -11.67 18.62
N LEU A 183 12.97 -12.89 18.93
CA LEU A 183 12.33 -13.76 19.91
C LEU A 183 13.32 -14.37 20.90
N MET A 184 12.82 -14.74 22.07
CA MET A 184 13.58 -15.51 23.06
C MET A 184 13.32 -17.01 22.88
N THR A 185 14.39 -17.79 22.80
CA THR A 185 14.33 -19.26 22.76
C THR A 185 14.26 -19.85 24.17
N ARG A 186 13.89 -21.13 24.29
CA ARG A 186 13.70 -21.83 25.58
C ARG A 186 14.92 -21.83 26.51
N ASP A 187 16.12 -21.63 25.99
CA ASP A 187 17.34 -21.52 26.77
C ASP A 187 17.73 -20.06 27.05
N GLY A 188 16.78 -19.13 26.96
CA GLY A 188 16.93 -17.72 27.32
C GLY A 188 17.76 -16.89 26.34
N ARG A 189 18.01 -17.37 25.12
CA ARG A 189 18.81 -16.64 24.11
C ARG A 189 17.93 -16.00 23.07
N LEU A 190 18.44 -14.96 22.41
CA LEU A 190 17.72 -14.33 21.32
C LEU A 190 17.84 -15.15 20.02
N ARG A 191 16.84 -15.03 19.16
CA ARG A 191 16.87 -15.51 17.77
C ARG A 191 16.23 -14.46 16.88
N LEU A 192 16.87 -14.22 15.74
CA LEU A 192 16.31 -13.43 14.66
C LEU A 192 15.58 -14.33 13.67
N ASP A 193 14.35 -13.97 13.35
CA ASP A 193 13.53 -14.62 12.31
C ASP A 193 13.14 -13.58 11.24
N TRP A 194 13.26 -13.97 9.97
CA TRP A 194 12.74 -13.19 8.86
C TRP A 194 11.33 -13.69 8.52
N LYS A 195 10.31 -13.01 9.05
CA LYS A 195 8.90 -13.36 8.86
C LYS A 195 8.49 -13.37 7.39
N PHE A 196 9.13 -12.57 6.54
CA PHE A 196 8.84 -12.58 5.10
C PHE A 196 9.18 -13.92 4.43
N LEU A 197 10.16 -14.68 4.93
CA LEU A 197 10.45 -16.02 4.40
C LEU A 197 9.34 -17.02 4.74
N ASN A 198 8.78 -16.91 5.96
CA ASN A 198 7.63 -17.72 6.36
C ASN A 198 6.39 -17.38 5.54
N TRP A 199 6.21 -16.10 5.21
CA TRP A 199 5.14 -15.64 4.34
C TRP A 199 5.19 -16.31 2.96
N TYR A 200 6.35 -16.32 2.30
CA TYR A 200 6.55 -17.04 1.02
C TYR A 200 6.17 -18.51 1.10
N LYS A 201 6.68 -19.18 2.14
CA LYS A 201 6.40 -20.61 2.38
C LYS A 201 4.90 -20.85 2.55
N ASN A 202 4.20 -20.00 3.28
CA ASN A 202 2.77 -20.13 3.53
C ASN A 202 1.92 -19.90 2.27
N MET A 203 2.40 -19.09 1.33
CA MET A 203 1.77 -18.91 0.02
C MET A 203 2.15 -19.97 -1.02
N GLY A 204 3.01 -20.94 -0.66
CA GLY A 204 3.51 -21.94 -1.62
C GLY A 204 4.42 -21.37 -2.70
N GLN A 205 4.98 -20.18 -2.49
CA GLN A 205 5.88 -19.51 -3.43
C GLN A 205 7.35 -19.83 -3.07
N PRO A 206 8.24 -20.01 -4.07
CA PRO A 206 9.66 -20.17 -3.79
C PRO A 206 10.22 -18.89 -3.16
N SER A 207 11.15 -19.02 -2.21
CA SER A 207 11.87 -17.86 -1.72
C SER A 207 12.68 -17.25 -2.87
N PRO A 208 12.59 -15.94 -3.11
CA PRO A 208 13.37 -15.25 -4.14
C PRO A 208 14.85 -15.08 -3.75
N ILE A 209 15.23 -15.49 -2.53
CA ILE A 209 16.61 -15.44 -2.06
C ILE A 209 17.21 -16.84 -2.23
N ASP A 210 18.19 -16.98 -3.11
CA ASP A 210 18.88 -18.24 -3.36
C ASP A 210 19.54 -18.84 -2.10
N ALA A 211 19.89 -17.98 -1.12
CA ALA A 211 20.39 -18.35 0.19
C ALA A 211 19.79 -17.44 1.28
N PRO A 212 18.61 -17.76 1.85
CA PRO A 212 18.00 -16.94 2.87
C PRO A 212 18.89 -16.85 4.12
N PRO A 213 18.94 -15.69 4.80
CA PRO A 213 19.60 -15.59 6.09
C PRO A 213 19.05 -16.68 7.02
N GLN A 214 19.93 -17.51 7.56
CA GLN A 214 19.50 -18.55 8.47
C GLN A 214 19.17 -17.90 9.82
N PRO A 215 18.09 -18.31 10.50
CA PRO A 215 17.80 -17.87 11.85
C PRO A 215 18.99 -18.11 12.76
N GLN A 216 19.68 -17.04 13.16
CA GLN A 216 20.85 -17.14 14.01
C GLN A 216 20.41 -16.98 15.45
N LYS A 217 20.90 -17.89 16.29
CA LYS A 217 20.75 -17.82 17.73
C LYS A 217 21.87 -16.94 18.30
N GLY A 218 21.49 -16.01 19.16
CA GLY A 218 22.37 -15.10 19.87
C GLY A 218 23.30 -15.76 20.88
N THR A 219 24.33 -15.01 21.28
CA THR A 219 25.35 -15.44 22.23
C THR A 219 25.06 -15.06 23.68
N HIS A 220 24.17 -14.10 23.91
CA HIS A 220 23.74 -13.68 25.24
C HIS A 220 22.58 -14.52 25.73
N ILE A 221 22.63 -14.90 27.00
CA ILE A 221 21.49 -15.40 27.74
C ILE A 221 20.88 -14.17 28.42
N LEU A 222 19.61 -13.90 28.16
CA LEU A 222 18.89 -12.79 28.77
C LEU A 222 18.81 -13.00 30.29
N PRO A 223 19.00 -11.95 31.11
CA PRO A 223 18.92 -12.07 32.55
C PRO A 223 17.45 -12.16 33.00
N ALA A 224 17.15 -13.14 33.86
CA ALA A 224 15.86 -13.21 34.55
C ALA A 224 15.91 -12.38 35.83
N GLY A 225 14.87 -11.59 36.09
CA GLY A 225 14.75 -10.78 37.30
C GLY A 225 15.60 -9.49 37.31
N GLU A 226 16.14 -9.10 36.16
CA GLU A 226 16.92 -7.86 35.99
C GLU A 226 16.47 -7.14 34.70
N TRP A 227 16.63 -5.82 34.69
CA TRP A 227 16.40 -5.01 33.49
C TRP A 227 17.55 -5.17 32.50
N PHE A 228 17.21 -5.28 31.22
CA PHE A 228 18.19 -5.23 30.14
C PHE A 228 17.65 -4.43 28.96
N GLU A 229 18.52 -3.70 28.27
CA GLU A 229 18.20 -3.05 27.01
C GLU A 229 18.37 -4.05 25.88
N LEU A 230 17.34 -4.18 25.04
CA LEU A 230 17.43 -4.83 23.75
C LEU A 230 17.43 -3.76 22.67
N THR A 231 18.46 -3.75 21.83
CA THR A 231 18.55 -2.85 20.68
C THR A 231 18.63 -3.65 19.39
N LEU A 232 17.72 -3.39 18.47
CA LEU A 232 17.74 -3.88 17.09
C LEU A 232 18.19 -2.74 16.18
N ARG A 233 19.36 -2.88 15.56
CA ARG A 233 19.86 -1.95 14.54
C ARG A 233 19.80 -2.61 13.18
N MET A 234 19.18 -1.93 12.22
CA MET A 234 18.98 -2.43 10.87
C MET A 234 19.42 -1.39 9.85
N THR A 235 20.46 -1.69 9.08
CA THR A 235 20.69 -1.03 7.80
C THR A 235 19.88 -1.78 6.77
N LEU A 236 18.79 -1.17 6.31
CA LEU A 236 17.80 -1.82 5.45
C LEU A 236 18.30 -1.93 4.02
N ASP A 237 18.38 -3.15 3.49
CA ASP A 237 18.73 -3.40 2.10
C ASP A 237 18.13 -4.73 1.67
N ASN A 238 17.58 -4.72 0.46
CA ASN A 238 16.88 -5.85 -0.14
C ASN A 238 17.86 -6.83 -0.83
N GLN A 239 19.15 -6.49 -0.91
CA GLN A 239 20.23 -7.31 -1.43
C GLN A 239 21.19 -7.75 -0.30
N GLY A 240 22.35 -8.28 -0.67
CA GLY A 240 23.36 -8.76 0.29
C GLY A 240 24.02 -7.67 1.17
N ARG A 241 23.65 -6.39 1.03
CA ARG A 241 24.31 -5.28 1.74
C ARG A 241 23.59 -4.89 3.04
N GLY A 242 22.45 -5.50 3.34
CA GLY A 242 21.70 -5.24 4.57
C GLY A 242 22.46 -5.74 5.78
N LEU A 243 22.25 -5.09 6.91
CA LEU A 243 22.87 -5.49 8.17
C LEU A 243 21.82 -5.42 9.28
N THR A 244 21.59 -6.55 9.93
CA THR A 244 20.76 -6.64 11.12
C THR A 244 21.62 -7.00 12.31
N GLU A 245 21.67 -6.10 13.29
CA GLU A 245 22.43 -6.26 14.52
C GLU A 245 21.49 -6.22 15.71
N VAL A 246 21.74 -7.11 16.66
CA VAL A 246 21.06 -7.13 17.95
C VAL A 246 22.10 -6.90 19.02
N TYR A 247 21.80 -5.99 19.94
CA TYR A 247 22.61 -5.71 21.11
C TYR A 247 21.81 -5.97 22.38
N VAL A 248 22.50 -6.48 23.40
CA VAL A 248 21.98 -6.61 24.76
C VAL A 248 22.86 -5.74 25.66
N ASN A 249 22.27 -4.74 26.33
CA ASN A 249 22.99 -3.77 27.16
C ASN A 249 24.18 -3.09 26.43
N GLY A 250 24.01 -2.81 25.14
CA GLY A 250 25.05 -2.20 24.29
C GLY A 250 26.14 -3.17 23.80
N GLU A 251 26.14 -4.43 24.23
CA GLU A 251 27.05 -5.47 23.74
C GLU A 251 26.44 -6.21 22.55
N LEU A 252 27.22 -6.40 21.47
CA LEU A 252 26.75 -7.04 20.24
C LEU A 252 26.45 -8.52 20.48
N ASP A 253 25.18 -8.92 20.31
CA ASP A 253 24.70 -10.30 20.47
C ASP A 253 24.75 -11.09 19.16
N SER A 254 24.27 -10.49 18.07
CA SER A 254 24.30 -11.08 16.75
C SER A 254 24.37 -10.00 15.69
N ALA A 255 25.05 -10.29 14.58
CA ALA A 255 25.17 -9.43 13.42
C ALA A 255 25.04 -10.28 12.17
N ILE A 256 24.04 -9.99 11.34
CA ILE A 256 23.71 -10.78 10.17
C ILE A 256 23.70 -9.85 8.97
N GLN A 257 24.70 -10.06 8.10
CA GLN A 257 24.82 -9.40 6.83
C GLN A 257 23.95 -10.13 5.79
N GLY A 258 23.13 -9.39 5.07
CA GLY A 258 22.28 -9.90 4.01
C GLY A 258 20.93 -9.19 3.97
N THR A 259 20.07 -9.67 3.08
CA THR A 259 18.71 -9.16 2.88
C THR A 259 17.92 -9.18 4.18
N ASN A 260 17.57 -8.00 4.70
CA ASN A 260 16.82 -7.84 5.95
C ASN A 260 15.52 -7.05 5.80
N ILE A 261 15.22 -6.70 4.55
CA ILE A 261 13.95 -6.24 4.05
C ILE A 261 13.61 -7.07 2.82
N ALA A 262 12.37 -7.09 2.34
CA ALA A 262 12.03 -8.01 1.26
C ALA A 262 12.87 -7.74 -0.01
N PRO A 263 13.32 -8.79 -0.72
CA PRO A 263 14.13 -8.68 -1.94
C PRO A 263 13.35 -8.08 -3.12
N GLU A 264 14.06 -7.73 -4.20
CA GLU A 264 13.50 -7.17 -5.45
C GLU A 264 12.31 -8.01 -5.98
N GLY A 265 11.25 -7.35 -6.46
CA GLY A 265 9.98 -7.99 -6.85
C GLY A 265 8.90 -8.09 -5.74
N LEU A 266 9.17 -7.58 -4.53
CA LEU A 266 8.22 -7.46 -3.41
C LEU A 266 8.20 -6.08 -2.81
N GLU A 267 7.94 -5.16 -3.67
CA GLU A 267 8.27 -3.78 -3.42
C GLU A 267 7.28 -3.05 -2.53
N ALA A 268 6.13 -3.68 -2.29
CA ALA A 268 5.22 -3.30 -1.22
C ALA A 268 5.93 -3.34 0.12
N LEU A 269 6.94 -4.21 0.28
CA LEU A 269 7.70 -4.42 1.52
C LEU A 269 9.03 -3.66 1.55
N ASN A 270 9.21 -2.64 0.71
CA ASN A 270 10.35 -1.73 0.75
C ASN A 270 10.37 -0.80 1.98
N LYS A 271 9.35 -0.88 2.82
CA LYS A 271 9.17 -0.09 4.02
C LYS A 271 8.73 -0.96 5.19
N TYR A 272 9.10 -0.53 6.39
CA TYR A 272 8.64 -1.11 7.65
C TYR A 272 7.95 -0.04 8.49
N PRO A 273 6.67 0.26 8.20
CA PRO A 273 5.96 1.35 8.84
C PRO A 273 5.45 1.02 10.25
N GLN A 274 5.55 -0.25 10.66
CA GLN A 274 5.17 -0.68 11.99
C GLN A 274 6.36 -1.20 12.79
N LEU A 275 6.45 -0.71 14.01
CA LEU A 275 7.19 -1.35 15.10
C LEU A 275 6.21 -1.91 16.12
N GLU A 276 6.48 -3.11 16.62
CA GLU A 276 5.73 -3.71 17.72
C GLU A 276 6.68 -4.24 18.79
N VAL A 277 6.40 -3.93 20.06
CA VAL A 277 7.19 -4.35 21.23
C VAL A 277 6.30 -4.90 22.33
N GLY A 278 6.74 -5.98 22.96
CA GLY A 278 6.06 -6.61 24.09
C GLY A 278 6.00 -8.12 23.95
N ILE A 279 4.90 -8.73 24.38
CA ILE A 279 4.63 -10.15 24.10
C ILE A 279 3.92 -10.22 22.76
N ASN A 280 4.68 -10.19 21.67
CA ASN A 280 4.13 -10.26 20.32
C ASN A 280 3.54 -11.66 20.03
N CYS A 281 3.98 -12.69 20.75
CA CYS A 281 3.45 -14.05 20.63
C CYS A 281 3.93 -14.94 21.79
N ASN A 282 2.99 -15.50 22.55
CA ASN A 282 3.17 -16.68 23.38
C ASN A 282 2.58 -17.89 22.63
N VAL A 283 3.45 -18.73 22.07
CA VAL A 283 3.09 -19.78 21.11
C VAL A 283 2.38 -20.98 21.76
N VAL A 284 1.66 -21.76 20.94
CA VAL A 284 1.13 -23.06 21.34
C VAL A 284 2.23 -23.97 21.90
N GLY A 285 1.94 -24.65 23.00
CA GLY A 285 2.85 -25.62 23.63
C GLY A 285 3.84 -25.02 24.63
N ASN A 286 3.76 -23.72 24.91
CA ASN A 286 4.37 -23.14 26.10
C ASN A 286 3.57 -23.53 27.35
N PRO A 287 4.25 -23.84 28.47
CA PRO A 287 3.58 -24.38 29.66
C PRO A 287 2.80 -23.34 30.45
N ASP A 288 3.21 -22.07 30.38
CA ASP A 288 2.77 -21.02 31.30
C ASP A 288 2.42 -19.71 30.58
N THR A 289 1.65 -18.87 31.26
CA THR A 289 1.40 -17.47 30.89
C THR A 289 2.70 -16.70 30.94
N ALA A 290 3.01 -15.98 29.87
CA ALA A 290 4.14 -15.07 29.81
C ALA A 290 3.81 -13.79 30.56
N VAL A 291 4.76 -13.33 31.37
CA VAL A 291 4.75 -12.02 32.03
C VAL A 291 6.05 -11.32 31.66
N LEU A 292 5.97 -10.08 31.21
CA LEU A 292 7.15 -9.25 31.01
C LEU A 292 6.80 -7.78 31.26
N TYR A 293 7.83 -6.99 31.55
CA TYR A 293 7.70 -5.54 31.65
C TYR A 293 8.52 -4.88 30.56
N VAL A 294 7.98 -3.79 30.00
CA VAL A 294 8.66 -2.94 29.02
C VAL A 294 8.80 -1.54 29.59
N ASP A 295 9.93 -0.90 29.31
CA ASP A 295 10.22 0.49 29.67
C ASP A 295 11.10 1.16 28.61
N ASP A 296 11.16 2.51 28.63
CA ASP A 296 12.10 3.34 27.85
C ASP A 296 12.28 2.94 26.38
N VAL A 297 11.22 3.00 25.59
CA VAL A 297 11.23 2.62 24.16
C VAL A 297 11.73 3.79 23.31
N ARG A 298 12.63 3.54 22.37
CA ARG A 298 13.25 4.58 21.52
C ARG A 298 13.42 4.13 20.08
N ILE A 299 13.25 5.05 19.14
CA ILE A 299 13.65 4.82 17.75
C ILE A 299 14.55 5.94 17.25
N THR A 300 15.59 5.59 16.49
CA THR A 300 16.43 6.54 15.78
C THR A 300 16.56 6.11 14.34
N ARG A 301 16.27 7.03 13.42
CA ARG A 301 16.43 6.84 11.99
C ARG A 301 17.56 7.71 11.49
N GLN A 302 18.61 7.09 10.97
CA GLN A 302 19.71 7.79 10.28
C GLN A 302 19.46 7.73 8.78
N ILE A 303 19.27 8.91 8.20
CA ILE A 303 19.13 9.06 6.75
C ILE A 303 20.54 9.13 6.17
N THR A 304 20.91 8.16 5.34
CA THR A 304 22.12 8.28 4.54
C THR A 304 21.80 9.18 3.35
N PRO A 305 22.39 10.39 3.21
CA PRO A 305 22.15 11.21 2.02
C PRO A 305 22.64 10.43 0.80
N THR A 306 21.70 9.95 -0.01
CA THR A 306 22.02 9.46 -1.34
C THR A 306 22.53 10.67 -2.11
N THR A 307 23.84 10.70 -2.38
CA THR A 307 24.36 11.61 -3.41
C THR A 307 23.57 11.28 -4.67
N PRO A 308 22.82 12.22 -5.28
CA PRO A 308 22.21 11.97 -6.56
C PRO A 308 23.34 11.51 -7.48
N ALA A 309 23.21 10.33 -8.07
CA ALA A 309 24.14 9.92 -9.11
C ALA A 309 24.19 11.08 -10.10
N ALA A 310 25.36 11.71 -10.25
CA ALA A 310 25.51 12.90 -11.06
C ALA A 310 24.95 12.59 -12.44
N TYR A 311 23.81 13.21 -12.78
CA TYR A 311 23.30 13.17 -14.13
C TYR A 311 24.41 13.71 -15.03
N PRO A 312 24.85 12.96 -16.06
CA PRO A 312 25.76 13.52 -17.03
C PRO A 312 25.08 14.77 -17.61
N ALA A 313 25.80 15.90 -17.56
CA ALA A 313 25.31 17.16 -18.08
C ALA A 313 24.72 16.95 -19.50
N PRO A 314 23.55 17.53 -19.81
CA PRO A 314 22.91 17.33 -21.09
C PRO A 314 23.88 17.75 -22.19
N SER A 315 24.20 16.81 -23.09
CA SER A 315 24.94 17.11 -24.30
C SER A 315 24.17 18.18 -25.04
N THR A 316 24.83 19.31 -25.32
CA THR A 316 24.32 20.39 -26.14
C THR A 316 23.98 19.85 -27.53
N GLN A 317 22.73 19.43 -27.74
CA GLN A 317 22.14 19.33 -29.06
C GLN A 317 21.41 20.64 -29.34
N THR A 318 21.81 21.24 -30.46
CA THR A 318 21.25 22.44 -31.07
C THR A 318 19.73 22.39 -31.11
N THR A 319 19.11 23.33 -30.42
CA THR A 319 17.70 23.65 -30.50
C THR A 319 17.38 24.25 -31.88
N GLU A 320 16.48 23.59 -32.62
CA GLU A 320 15.68 24.28 -33.62
C GLU A 320 14.48 24.94 -32.91
N PRO A 321 14.02 26.12 -33.34
CA PRO A 321 13.01 26.87 -32.60
C PRO A 321 11.61 26.28 -32.85
N VAL A 322 10.99 25.75 -31.80
CA VAL A 322 9.54 25.51 -31.79
C VAL A 322 8.85 26.88 -31.70
N THR A 323 8.02 27.17 -32.69
CA THR A 323 7.24 28.40 -32.83
C THR A 323 6.32 28.63 -31.63
N ALA A 324 6.37 29.85 -31.08
CA ALA A 324 5.49 30.35 -30.03
C ALA A 324 4.01 30.29 -30.45
N PHE A 325 3.16 29.71 -29.59
CA PHE A 325 1.71 29.78 -29.73
C PHE A 325 1.16 31.09 -29.15
N ALA A 326 0.24 31.69 -29.90
CA ALA A 326 -0.36 32.98 -29.63
C ALA A 326 -1.36 32.92 -28.47
N THR A 327 -1.20 33.84 -27.52
CA THR A 327 -2.18 34.10 -26.46
C THR A 327 -3.42 34.79 -27.03
N SER A 328 -4.61 34.30 -26.68
CA SER A 328 -5.85 35.09 -26.66
C SER A 328 -6.58 34.84 -25.34
N PRO A 329 -7.00 35.88 -24.60
CA PRO A 329 -7.85 35.73 -23.42
C PRO A 329 -9.31 36.05 -23.77
N THR A 330 -10.26 35.24 -23.29
CA THR A 330 -11.56 35.70 -22.75
C THR A 330 -12.33 34.52 -22.15
N SER A 331 -12.66 34.61 -20.86
CA SER A 331 -13.62 33.75 -20.17
C SER A 331 -15.01 33.83 -20.82
N PRO A 332 -15.76 32.72 -20.95
CA PRO A 332 -17.19 32.79 -21.22
C PRO A 332 -17.99 32.82 -19.91
N VAL A 333 -18.99 33.70 -19.91
CA VAL A 333 -20.06 33.78 -18.92
C VAL A 333 -21.07 32.65 -19.19
N VAL A 334 -21.49 31.96 -18.11
CA VAL A 334 -22.49 30.88 -18.11
C VAL A 334 -23.89 31.41 -18.51
N PRO A 335 -24.58 30.79 -19.50
CA PRO A 335 -26.01 30.95 -19.70
C PRO A 335 -26.79 29.73 -19.20
N THR A 336 -27.91 30.00 -18.52
CA THR A 336 -28.88 29.02 -18.03
C THR A 336 -29.99 28.74 -19.07
N GLU A 337 -30.12 27.45 -19.46
CA GLU A 337 -31.21 26.73 -20.21
C GLU A 337 -31.43 26.98 -21.73
N PRO A 338 -32.06 26.04 -22.50
CA PRO A 338 -32.24 24.58 -22.35
C PRO A 338 -31.61 23.75 -23.50
N ILE A 339 -31.64 22.43 -23.32
CA ILE A 339 -31.10 21.31 -24.13
C ILE A 339 -31.08 21.56 -25.65
N VAL A 340 -29.87 21.55 -26.22
CA VAL A 340 -29.59 21.47 -27.66
C VAL A 340 -29.96 20.07 -28.15
N SER A 341 -30.57 20.00 -29.34
CA SER A 341 -30.88 18.77 -30.08
C SER A 341 -29.70 17.79 -30.11
N ALA A 342 -29.96 16.50 -29.88
CA ALA A 342 -28.99 15.39 -29.78
C ALA A 342 -28.14 15.11 -31.04
N GLU A 343 -28.14 15.98 -32.06
CA GLU A 343 -27.29 15.83 -33.25
C GLU A 343 -26.03 16.72 -33.21
N ASP A 344 -25.87 17.61 -32.22
CA ASP A 344 -24.72 18.54 -32.12
C ASP A 344 -23.98 18.51 -30.76
N PHE A 345 -24.27 17.55 -29.87
CA PHE A 345 -23.54 17.41 -28.60
C PHE A 345 -22.21 16.68 -28.85
N ALA A 346 -21.16 17.45 -29.17
CA ALA A 346 -19.81 16.94 -29.29
C ALA A 346 -19.20 16.77 -27.88
N LEU A 347 -18.69 15.57 -27.59
CA LEU A 347 -18.02 15.29 -26.34
C LEU A 347 -16.62 15.93 -26.32
N VAL A 348 -16.21 16.38 -25.13
CA VAL A 348 -14.93 17.04 -24.87
C VAL A 348 -13.89 15.99 -24.50
N HIS A 349 -12.68 16.16 -25.05
CA HIS A 349 -11.56 15.23 -24.95
C HIS A 349 -10.20 15.95 -24.78
N PRO A 350 -9.33 15.53 -23.83
CA PRO A 350 -9.65 14.68 -22.69
C PRO A 350 -10.80 15.30 -21.88
N GLY A 351 -11.78 14.49 -21.47
CA GLY A 351 -12.93 14.97 -20.70
C GLY A 351 -13.55 13.93 -19.78
N LEU A 352 -12.74 12.94 -19.37
CA LEU A 352 -13.11 11.99 -18.33
C LEU A 352 -12.85 12.60 -16.95
N LEU A 353 -11.89 12.07 -16.19
CA LEU A 353 -11.60 12.58 -14.86
C LEU A 353 -10.92 13.93 -14.88
N SER A 354 -10.18 14.27 -15.93
CA SER A 354 -9.50 15.56 -16.05
C SER A 354 -9.60 16.07 -17.48
N THR A 355 -9.81 17.38 -17.61
CA THR A 355 -9.78 18.12 -18.85
C THR A 355 -8.35 18.43 -19.29
N GLN A 356 -8.17 18.86 -20.54
CA GLN A 356 -6.88 19.36 -21.03
C GLN A 356 -6.31 20.48 -20.13
N GLU A 357 -7.16 21.42 -19.70
CA GLU A 357 -6.74 22.56 -18.85
C GLU A 357 -6.27 22.08 -17.47
N GLU A 358 -6.99 21.14 -16.84
CA GLU A 358 -6.60 20.60 -15.53
C GLU A 358 -5.31 19.79 -15.59
N LEU A 359 -5.09 19.05 -16.68
CA LEU A 359 -3.83 18.34 -16.90
C LEU A 359 -2.64 19.30 -17.09
N GLU A 360 -2.86 20.44 -17.77
CA GLU A 360 -1.86 21.51 -17.90
C GLU A 360 -1.57 22.19 -16.56
N ASP A 361 -2.61 22.50 -15.78
CA ASP A 361 -2.49 23.06 -14.44
C ASP A 361 -1.74 22.11 -13.49
N MET A 362 -2.07 20.82 -13.53
CA MET A 362 -1.35 19.76 -12.80
C MET A 362 0.14 19.75 -13.18
N HIS A 363 0.45 19.77 -14.48
CA HIS A 363 1.83 19.83 -14.95
C HIS A 363 2.57 21.06 -14.42
N ILE A 364 1.97 22.25 -14.53
CA ILE A 364 2.56 23.50 -14.06
C ILE A 364 2.78 23.46 -12.54
N ALA A 365 1.81 22.99 -11.77
CA ALA A 365 1.91 22.86 -10.32
C ALA A 365 3.10 21.98 -9.94
N ILE A 366 3.24 20.81 -10.56
CA ILE A 366 4.35 19.88 -10.31
C ILE A 366 5.71 20.48 -10.71
N GLN A 367 5.81 21.11 -11.88
CA GLN A 367 7.07 21.71 -12.36
C GLN A 367 7.50 22.92 -11.52
N THR A 368 6.55 23.62 -10.90
CA THR A 368 6.83 24.75 -10.02
C THR A 368 6.98 24.38 -8.55
N GLY A 369 6.83 23.10 -8.18
CA GLY A 369 6.95 22.64 -6.80
C GLY A 369 5.78 23.03 -5.92
N ALA A 370 4.58 23.22 -6.48
CA ALA A 370 3.37 23.56 -5.73
C ALA A 370 2.85 22.33 -4.97
N GLU A 371 2.46 22.56 -3.72
CA GLU A 371 1.83 21.56 -2.87
C GLU A 371 0.29 21.69 -2.93
N PRO A 372 -0.46 20.57 -2.80
CA PRO A 372 0.01 19.22 -2.47
C PRO A 372 0.42 18.35 -3.68
N GLN A 373 0.28 18.84 -4.92
CA GLN A 373 0.51 18.01 -6.13
C GLN A 373 1.93 17.48 -6.22
N THR A 374 2.93 18.27 -5.81
CA THR A 374 4.34 17.88 -5.86
C THR A 374 4.62 16.70 -4.91
N THR A 375 4.13 16.77 -3.67
CA THR A 375 4.22 15.63 -2.74
C THR A 375 3.44 14.43 -3.26
N ALA A 376 2.24 14.63 -3.80
CA ALA A 376 1.39 13.55 -4.29
C ALA A 376 1.98 12.83 -5.50
N VAL A 377 2.54 13.54 -6.49
CA VAL A 377 3.20 12.91 -7.64
C VAL A 377 4.52 12.24 -7.25
N ALA A 378 5.24 12.80 -6.26
CA ALA A 378 6.41 12.15 -5.69
C ALA A 378 6.04 10.87 -4.96
N ALA A 379 4.91 10.85 -4.24
CA ALA A 379 4.36 9.65 -3.60
C ALA A 379 3.95 8.61 -4.65
N LEU A 380 3.28 9.02 -5.73
CA LEU A 380 2.96 8.15 -6.87
C LEU A 380 4.22 7.54 -7.49
N LEU A 381 5.26 8.34 -7.72
CA LEU A 381 6.56 7.85 -8.18
C LEU A 381 7.25 6.92 -7.16
N ALA A 382 7.17 7.23 -5.88
CA ALA A 382 7.89 6.52 -4.81
C ALA A 382 7.22 5.18 -4.44
N GLU A 383 5.90 5.12 -4.46
CA GLU A 383 5.11 3.90 -4.41
C GLU A 383 5.54 2.92 -5.52
N ASN A 384 6.05 3.48 -6.64
CA ASN A 384 6.42 2.73 -7.83
C ASN A 384 7.91 2.65 -8.22
N ALA A 385 8.81 3.29 -7.49
CA ALA A 385 10.23 2.96 -7.56
C ALA A 385 10.50 1.53 -7.06
N ASN A 386 9.51 0.98 -6.37
CA ASN A 386 9.53 -0.39 -5.94
C ASN A 386 8.47 -1.18 -6.79
N LEU A 387 7.15 -1.03 -6.74
CA LEU A 387 6.23 -2.14 -7.16
C LEU A 387 5.97 -2.39 -8.65
N THR A 388 6.22 -1.44 -9.50
CA THR A 388 5.94 -1.57 -10.93
C THR A 388 6.76 -0.52 -11.62
N ASN A 389 7.52 -0.89 -12.66
CA ASN A 389 8.08 0.15 -13.49
C ASN A 389 6.95 0.76 -14.32
N TYR A 390 6.45 1.95 -13.96
CA TYR A 390 5.48 2.70 -14.79
C TYR A 390 5.99 2.94 -16.24
N LYS A 391 7.27 2.68 -16.54
CA LYS A 391 7.83 2.69 -17.90
C LYS A 391 8.06 1.30 -18.51
N ASN A 392 8.13 0.24 -17.71
CA ASN A 392 8.55 -1.10 -18.18
C ASN A 392 7.74 -2.27 -17.58
N HIS A 393 6.53 -2.01 -17.11
CA HIS A 393 5.60 -3.05 -16.66
C HIS A 393 5.33 -4.08 -17.76
N GLN A 394 5.20 -5.34 -17.39
CA GLN A 394 4.81 -6.41 -18.31
C GLN A 394 3.31 -6.64 -18.17
N PRO A 395 2.48 -6.30 -19.19
CA PRO A 395 1.04 -6.47 -19.13
C PRO A 395 0.66 -7.91 -18.80
N GLN A 396 -0.32 -8.08 -17.92
CA GLN A 396 -0.81 -9.36 -17.42
C GLN A 396 -2.13 -9.78 -18.07
N ALA A 397 -2.38 -9.33 -19.31
CA ALA A 397 -3.60 -9.60 -20.04
C ALA A 397 -3.93 -11.10 -20.14
N VAL A 398 -5.21 -11.42 -19.95
CA VAL A 398 -5.76 -12.79 -20.06
C VAL A 398 -7.00 -12.79 -20.94
N ASN A 399 -7.31 -13.95 -21.54
CA ASN A 399 -8.42 -14.07 -22.47
C ASN A 399 -9.78 -14.21 -21.79
N ILE A 400 -9.83 -14.80 -20.59
CA ILE A 400 -11.05 -14.98 -19.81
C ILE A 400 -10.83 -14.42 -18.41
N ILE A 401 -11.76 -13.60 -17.94
CA ILE A 401 -11.81 -13.19 -16.53
C ILE A 401 -12.97 -13.93 -15.85
N GLU A 402 -12.65 -14.73 -14.83
CA GLU A 402 -13.63 -15.48 -14.03
C GLU A 402 -13.90 -14.76 -12.69
N ALA A 403 -15.16 -14.37 -12.44
CA ALA A 403 -15.59 -13.63 -11.26
C ALA A 403 -16.44 -14.51 -10.32
N LYS A 404 -15.81 -15.11 -9.30
CA LYS A 404 -16.49 -15.96 -8.28
C LYS A 404 -17.00 -15.16 -7.09
N PHE A 405 -18.08 -15.62 -6.45
CA PHE A 405 -18.65 -15.02 -5.23
C PHE A 405 -17.70 -15.17 -4.04
N ARG A 406 -17.62 -14.14 -3.18
CA ARG A 406 -16.91 -14.22 -1.88
C ARG A 406 -17.68 -15.17 -0.97
N GLY A 407 -17.15 -16.36 -0.70
CA GLY A 407 -17.83 -17.35 0.14
C GLY A 407 -17.13 -18.70 0.40
N SER A 408 -16.07 -19.04 -0.32
CA SER A 408 -15.19 -20.18 0.02
C SER A 408 -13.85 -19.97 -0.66
N ASP A 409 -12.77 -19.95 0.11
CA ASP A 409 -11.37 -19.80 -0.33
C ASP A 409 -11.05 -18.41 -0.91
N GLU A 410 -10.51 -17.54 -0.06
CA GLU A 410 -10.15 -16.15 -0.35
C GLU A 410 -9.03 -16.03 -1.39
N THR A 411 -9.40 -16.11 -2.66
CA THR A 411 -8.57 -15.59 -3.75
C THR A 411 -9.52 -14.93 -4.75
N PRO A 412 -9.40 -13.63 -5.04
CA PRO A 412 -9.87 -13.13 -6.33
C PRO A 412 -9.37 -14.10 -7.40
N GLY A 413 -10.20 -14.44 -8.39
CA GLY A 413 -9.65 -15.13 -9.56
C GLY A 413 -8.40 -14.37 -10.00
N HIS A 414 -7.27 -15.07 -10.13
CA HIS A 414 -5.97 -14.46 -10.47
C HIS A 414 -6.09 -13.48 -11.65
N GLU A 415 -7.11 -13.67 -12.49
CA GLU A 415 -7.46 -12.94 -13.69
C GLU A 415 -8.03 -11.53 -13.43
N SER A 416 -8.97 -11.34 -12.49
CA SER A 416 -9.55 -10.01 -12.23
C SER A 416 -8.56 -9.10 -11.51
N ALA A 417 -7.73 -9.66 -10.63
CA ALA A 417 -6.63 -8.92 -9.99
C ALA A 417 -5.61 -8.40 -11.03
N ARG A 418 -5.33 -9.18 -12.08
CA ARG A 418 -4.45 -8.74 -13.18
C ARG A 418 -5.00 -7.54 -13.95
N LEU A 419 -6.30 -7.54 -14.26
CA LEU A 419 -6.94 -6.40 -14.93
C LEU A 419 -6.86 -5.14 -14.06
N GLN A 420 -7.21 -5.26 -12.78
CA GLN A 420 -7.20 -4.13 -11.86
C GLN A 420 -5.78 -3.55 -11.68
N MET A 421 -4.78 -4.42 -11.49
CA MET A 421 -3.38 -4.01 -11.40
C MET A 421 -2.91 -3.31 -12.68
N ASP A 422 -3.15 -3.90 -13.86
CA ASP A 422 -2.77 -3.29 -15.12
C ASP A 422 -3.48 -1.95 -15.37
N ALA A 423 -4.76 -1.82 -14.98
CA ALA A 423 -5.53 -0.59 -15.08
C ALA A 423 -4.98 0.51 -14.14
N GLU A 424 -4.63 0.17 -12.90
CA GLU A 424 -3.98 1.07 -11.95
C GLU A 424 -2.63 1.56 -12.47
N ILE A 425 -1.82 0.64 -12.99
CA ILE A 425 -0.50 0.95 -13.54
C ILE A 425 -0.64 1.86 -14.76
N ALA A 426 -1.59 1.57 -15.65
CA ALA A 426 -1.86 2.40 -16.82
C ALA A 426 -2.27 3.82 -16.39
N TYR A 427 -3.16 3.97 -15.41
CA TYR A 427 -3.59 5.31 -14.99
C TYR A 427 -2.49 6.09 -14.29
N GLY A 428 -1.71 5.46 -13.39
CA GLY A 428 -0.54 6.10 -12.80
C GLY A 428 0.51 6.49 -13.85
N ALA A 429 0.77 5.64 -14.85
CA ALA A 429 1.67 5.98 -15.96
C ALA A 429 1.14 7.16 -16.78
N ALA A 430 -0.18 7.24 -17.04
CA ALA A 430 -0.77 8.38 -17.72
C ALA A 430 -0.58 9.70 -16.93
N LEU A 431 -0.76 9.68 -15.60
CA LEU A 431 -0.51 10.86 -14.76
C LEU A 431 0.97 11.28 -14.77
N LEU A 432 1.89 10.31 -14.74
CA LEU A 432 3.33 10.57 -14.80
C LEU A 432 3.81 11.04 -16.17
N TRP A 433 3.17 10.57 -17.24
CA TRP A 433 3.36 11.11 -18.57
C TRP A 433 3.06 12.61 -18.59
N ILE A 434 1.93 13.05 -18.05
CA ILE A 434 1.59 14.47 -17.98
C ILE A 434 2.53 15.22 -17.03
N ALA A 435 2.84 14.66 -15.86
CA ALA A 435 3.69 15.30 -14.87
C ALA A 435 5.11 15.61 -15.40
N TYR A 436 5.72 14.67 -16.13
CA TYR A 436 7.14 14.75 -16.51
C TYR A 436 7.40 14.87 -18.01
N GLY A 437 6.42 14.59 -18.87
CA GLY A 437 6.59 14.59 -20.32
C GLY A 437 7.53 13.50 -20.84
N ASP A 438 7.79 12.43 -20.08
CA ASP A 438 8.62 11.30 -20.52
C ASP A 438 7.76 10.26 -21.24
N THR A 439 7.96 10.13 -22.55
CA THR A 439 7.12 9.30 -23.43
C THR A 439 7.10 7.83 -23.06
N ALA A 440 8.11 7.34 -22.31
CA ALA A 440 8.14 5.96 -21.86
C ALA A 440 6.95 5.60 -20.94
N TYR A 441 6.39 6.58 -20.24
CA TYR A 441 5.15 6.40 -19.47
C TYR A 441 3.93 6.24 -20.39
N ALA A 442 3.79 7.09 -21.40
CA ALA A 442 2.70 6.98 -22.38
C ALA A 442 2.79 5.68 -23.18
N ASP A 443 4.01 5.28 -23.59
CA ASP A 443 4.27 4.00 -24.25
C ASP A 443 3.84 2.82 -23.37
N GLN A 444 4.03 2.91 -22.05
CA GLN A 444 3.60 1.86 -21.13
C GLN A 444 2.08 1.72 -21.08
N VAL A 445 1.34 2.83 -21.11
CA VAL A 445 -0.13 2.81 -21.20
C VAL A 445 -0.56 2.10 -22.48
N VAL A 446 -0.02 2.52 -23.64
CA VAL A 446 -0.32 1.90 -24.94
C VAL A 446 -0.04 0.39 -24.89
N ARG A 447 1.10 -0.03 -24.34
CA ARG A 447 1.44 -1.46 -24.20
C ARG A 447 0.43 -2.25 -23.38
N ILE A 448 -0.04 -1.69 -22.27
CA ILE A 448 -1.01 -2.36 -21.39
C ILE A 448 -2.36 -2.45 -22.09
N VAL A 449 -2.87 -1.32 -22.58
CA VAL A 449 -4.18 -1.23 -23.23
C VAL A 449 -4.24 -2.15 -24.44
N ASN A 450 -3.22 -2.15 -25.29
CA ASN A 450 -3.17 -3.02 -26.47
C ASN A 450 -3.02 -4.50 -26.10
N ALA A 451 -2.33 -4.84 -25.01
CA ALA A 451 -2.24 -6.23 -24.57
C ALA A 451 -3.61 -6.80 -24.18
N TRP A 452 -4.41 -6.05 -23.42
CA TRP A 452 -5.78 -6.43 -23.09
C TRP A 452 -6.68 -6.44 -24.32
N THR A 453 -6.57 -5.43 -25.19
CA THR A 453 -7.31 -5.34 -26.47
C THR A 453 -7.13 -6.58 -27.34
N ASN A 454 -5.89 -7.07 -27.46
CA ASN A 454 -5.56 -8.21 -28.30
C ASN A 454 -5.86 -9.58 -27.65
N THR A 455 -5.97 -9.64 -26.33
CA THR A 455 -6.06 -10.91 -25.60
C THR A 455 -7.46 -11.19 -25.06
N PHE A 456 -8.14 -10.19 -24.53
CA PHE A 456 -9.41 -10.35 -23.81
C PHE A 456 -10.55 -10.81 -24.74
N GLU A 457 -11.19 -11.91 -24.39
CA GLU A 457 -12.29 -12.49 -25.16
C GLU A 457 -13.63 -12.32 -24.43
N ARG A 458 -13.69 -12.67 -23.15
CA ARG A 458 -14.94 -12.60 -22.37
C ARG A 458 -14.72 -12.61 -20.87
N MET A 459 -15.84 -12.39 -20.19
CA MET A 459 -15.98 -12.32 -18.75
C MET A 459 -17.06 -13.34 -18.34
N GLU A 460 -16.82 -14.14 -17.31
CA GLU A 460 -17.75 -15.17 -16.82
C GLU A 460 -17.75 -15.28 -15.29
N GLY A 461 -18.78 -15.90 -14.70
CA GLY A 461 -18.92 -16.05 -13.24
C GLY A 461 -20.07 -15.24 -12.62
N GLU A 462 -20.35 -15.51 -11.34
CA GLU A 462 -21.52 -14.97 -10.62
C GLU A 462 -21.45 -13.47 -10.32
N ASN A 463 -20.23 -12.92 -10.17
CA ASN A 463 -20.04 -11.50 -9.83
C ASN A 463 -19.41 -10.68 -10.96
N VAL A 464 -19.53 -11.17 -12.19
CA VAL A 464 -18.84 -10.62 -13.36
C VAL A 464 -19.25 -9.18 -13.67
N ASP A 465 -20.53 -8.84 -13.45
CA ASP A 465 -21.06 -7.51 -13.73
C ASP A 465 -20.37 -6.42 -12.88
N LEU A 466 -20.17 -6.68 -11.58
CA LEU A 466 -19.46 -5.75 -10.69
C LEU A 466 -17.99 -5.65 -11.07
N ILE A 467 -17.33 -6.78 -11.31
CA ILE A 467 -15.91 -6.80 -11.70
C ILE A 467 -15.69 -6.01 -12.99
N ALA A 468 -16.59 -6.11 -13.97
CA ALA A 468 -16.52 -5.28 -15.17
C ALA A 468 -16.65 -3.79 -14.83
N ALA A 469 -17.64 -3.44 -14.01
CA ALA A 469 -17.93 -2.06 -13.63
C ALA A 469 -16.82 -1.41 -12.78
N THR A 470 -16.07 -2.19 -11.99
CA THR A 470 -15.02 -1.67 -11.11
C THR A 470 -13.63 -1.75 -11.71
N SER A 471 -13.33 -2.70 -12.60
CA SER A 471 -11.95 -2.99 -13.01
C SER A 471 -11.50 -2.28 -14.29
N TRP A 472 -12.43 -1.99 -15.20
CA TRP A 472 -12.12 -1.32 -16.46
C TRP A 472 -11.98 0.21 -16.41
N PRO A 473 -12.68 0.97 -15.54
CA PRO A 473 -12.70 2.43 -15.62
C PRO A 473 -11.33 3.11 -15.66
N ALA A 474 -10.37 2.75 -14.80
CA ALA A 474 -9.06 3.40 -14.83
C ALA A 474 -8.22 3.08 -16.07
N MET A 475 -8.42 1.91 -16.68
CA MET A 475 -7.83 1.62 -17.99
C MET A 475 -8.37 2.60 -19.04
N VAL A 476 -9.68 2.90 -18.99
CA VAL A 476 -10.32 3.87 -19.88
C VAL A 476 -9.83 5.29 -19.59
N TRP A 477 -9.68 5.68 -18.33
CA TRP A 477 -9.13 7.00 -17.94
C TRP A 477 -7.69 7.17 -18.41
N ALA A 478 -6.85 6.14 -18.27
CA ALA A 478 -5.48 6.15 -18.77
C ALA A 478 -5.42 6.29 -20.30
N ALA A 479 -6.23 5.47 -20.99
CA ALA A 479 -6.33 5.48 -22.43
C ALA A 479 -6.80 6.84 -22.97
N GLU A 480 -7.79 7.46 -22.34
CA GLU A 480 -8.29 8.79 -22.70
C GLU A 480 -7.19 9.84 -22.66
N ILE A 481 -6.45 9.93 -21.53
CA ILE A 481 -5.34 10.88 -21.38
C ILE A 481 -4.32 10.66 -22.49
N VAL A 482 -3.88 9.42 -22.70
CA VAL A 482 -2.82 9.10 -23.67
C VAL A 482 -3.28 9.30 -25.11
N ARG A 483 -4.49 8.90 -25.48
CA ARG A 483 -5.07 9.11 -26.83
C ARG A 483 -5.01 10.56 -27.26
N HIS A 484 -5.30 11.49 -26.34
CA HIS A 484 -5.45 12.90 -26.67
C HIS A 484 -4.22 13.76 -26.35
N THR A 485 -3.23 13.22 -25.63
CA THR A 485 -1.99 13.95 -25.29
C THR A 485 -0.71 13.33 -25.86
N TYR A 486 -0.77 12.12 -26.44
CA TYR A 486 0.39 11.40 -26.98
C TYR A 486 0.15 10.92 -28.41
N ASN A 487 1.06 11.27 -29.33
CA ASN A 487 0.95 10.93 -30.76
C ASN A 487 1.45 9.52 -31.12
N GLY A 488 1.90 8.72 -30.15
CA GLY A 488 2.52 7.42 -30.40
C GLY A 488 1.57 6.21 -30.38
N TRP A 489 0.27 6.41 -30.19
CA TRP A 489 -0.73 5.35 -30.24
C TRP A 489 -1.38 5.28 -31.62
N ASP A 490 -1.37 4.11 -32.26
CA ASP A 490 -1.95 3.93 -33.59
C ASP A 490 -3.49 4.00 -33.56
N GLU A 491 -4.09 4.77 -34.48
CA GLU A 491 -5.55 4.97 -34.54
C GLU A 491 -6.33 3.66 -34.74
N ALA A 492 -5.76 2.65 -35.40
CA ALA A 492 -6.41 1.36 -35.54
C ALA A 492 -6.39 0.56 -34.23
N GLU A 493 -5.36 0.74 -33.40
CA GLU A 493 -5.29 0.16 -32.06
C GLU A 493 -6.27 0.85 -31.10
N VAL A 494 -6.40 2.17 -31.17
CA VAL A 494 -7.43 2.95 -30.46
C VAL A 494 -8.83 2.45 -30.82
N ALA A 495 -9.14 2.32 -32.12
CA ALA A 495 -10.42 1.82 -32.58
C ALA A 495 -10.69 0.36 -32.14
N ALA A 496 -9.65 -0.47 -32.05
CA ALA A 496 -9.78 -1.83 -31.54
C ALA A 496 -10.12 -1.85 -30.03
N PHE A 497 -9.51 -0.96 -29.25
CA PHE A 497 -9.83 -0.83 -27.83
C PHE A 497 -11.26 -0.29 -27.61
N GLU A 498 -11.68 0.70 -28.41
CA GLU A 498 -13.07 1.19 -28.43
C GLU A 498 -14.08 0.05 -28.69
N SER A 499 -13.84 -0.76 -29.73
CA SER A 499 -14.68 -1.92 -30.05
C SER A 499 -14.70 -2.94 -28.91
N LEU A 500 -13.56 -3.22 -28.26
CA LEU A 500 -13.52 -4.07 -27.07
C LEU A 500 -14.43 -3.53 -25.97
N LEU A 501 -14.34 -2.23 -25.67
CA LEU A 501 -15.13 -1.62 -24.59
C LEU A 501 -16.63 -1.71 -24.90
N LEU A 502 -17.04 -1.33 -26.11
CA LEU A 502 -18.45 -1.33 -26.50
C LEU A 502 -19.04 -2.75 -26.61
N GLU A 503 -18.29 -3.71 -27.15
CA GLU A 503 -18.83 -5.04 -27.45
C GLU A 503 -18.69 -6.02 -26.28
N LYS A 504 -17.60 -5.92 -25.51
CA LYS A 504 -17.25 -6.93 -24.49
C LYS A 504 -17.36 -6.44 -23.06
N VAL A 505 -17.30 -5.13 -22.81
CA VAL A 505 -17.29 -4.56 -21.44
C VAL A 505 -18.62 -3.89 -21.11
N TYR A 506 -19.07 -2.96 -21.96
CA TYR A 506 -20.29 -2.16 -21.76
C TYR A 506 -21.53 -3.02 -21.42
N PRO A 507 -21.80 -4.18 -22.06
CA PRO A 507 -22.95 -5.01 -21.70
C PRO A 507 -22.97 -5.48 -20.24
N PHE A 508 -21.81 -5.78 -19.65
CA PHE A 508 -21.71 -6.18 -18.23
C PHE A 508 -21.95 -5.00 -17.29
N THR A 509 -21.48 -3.80 -17.66
CA THR A 509 -21.73 -2.57 -16.89
C THR A 509 -23.20 -2.16 -16.87
N ARG A 510 -24.01 -2.63 -17.83
CA ARG A 510 -25.48 -2.50 -17.82
C ARG A 510 -26.16 -3.60 -17.00
N ALA A 511 -25.59 -4.80 -16.98
CA ALA A 511 -26.20 -5.97 -16.32
C ALA A 511 -26.31 -5.83 -14.80
N VAL A 512 -25.55 -4.90 -14.19
CA VAL A 512 -25.74 -4.52 -12.78
C VAL A 512 -27.14 -3.98 -12.48
N ASP A 513 -27.85 -3.44 -13.47
CA ASP A 513 -29.20 -2.87 -13.33
C ASP A 513 -30.30 -3.96 -13.39
N ASP A 514 -29.96 -5.22 -13.69
CA ASP A 514 -30.93 -6.30 -13.89
C ASP A 514 -31.48 -6.85 -12.56
N ILE A 515 -32.56 -6.22 -12.07
CA ILE A 515 -33.27 -6.61 -10.84
C ILE A 515 -33.80 -8.05 -10.93
N ASP A 516 -34.16 -8.53 -12.14
CA ASP A 516 -34.66 -9.89 -12.36
C ASP A 516 -33.55 -10.95 -12.15
N ARG A 517 -32.27 -10.55 -12.17
CA ARG A 517 -31.12 -11.36 -11.74
C ARG A 517 -30.83 -11.27 -10.24
N GLY A 518 -31.75 -10.72 -9.45
CA GLY A 518 -31.64 -10.62 -7.99
C GLY A 518 -30.73 -9.50 -7.50
N LYS A 519 -30.44 -8.49 -8.33
CA LYS A 519 -29.63 -7.32 -7.92
C LYS A 519 -30.47 -6.40 -7.01
N PRO A 520 -29.89 -5.84 -5.93
CA PRO A 520 -30.63 -5.26 -4.80
C PRO A 520 -31.30 -3.89 -5.05
N GLY A 521 -31.39 -3.43 -6.31
CA GLY A 521 -31.77 -2.05 -6.64
C GLY A 521 -30.63 -1.05 -6.35
N PRO A 522 -30.91 0.27 -6.25
CA PRO A 522 -29.89 1.32 -6.08
C PRO A 522 -28.83 0.94 -5.04
N GLY A 523 -27.56 0.96 -5.42
CA GLY A 523 -26.43 0.64 -4.57
C GLY A 523 -25.10 0.75 -5.29
N ASN A 524 -24.04 0.26 -4.65
CA ASN A 524 -22.67 0.34 -5.15
C ASN A 524 -22.46 -0.31 -6.53
N TYR A 525 -23.18 -1.40 -6.83
CA TYR A 525 -23.10 -2.06 -8.14
C TYR A 525 -23.55 -1.14 -9.28
N GLN A 526 -24.72 -0.53 -9.14
CA GLN A 526 -25.28 0.37 -10.14
C GLN A 526 -24.48 1.66 -10.23
N ALA A 527 -23.99 2.18 -9.10
CA ALA A 527 -23.12 3.34 -9.05
C ALA A 527 -21.85 3.15 -9.91
N TRP A 528 -21.13 2.04 -9.70
CA TRP A 528 -19.97 1.68 -10.52
C TRP A 528 -20.34 1.43 -11.98
N GLY A 529 -21.49 0.79 -12.24
CA GLY A 529 -21.99 0.61 -13.60
C GLY A 529 -22.21 1.95 -14.30
N ILE A 530 -22.77 2.96 -13.63
CA ILE A 530 -22.97 4.30 -14.19
C ILE A 530 -21.63 4.96 -14.52
N ALA A 531 -20.67 4.96 -13.59
CA ALA A 531 -19.34 5.53 -13.79
C ALA A 531 -18.61 4.88 -14.98
N ALA A 532 -18.66 3.55 -15.07
CA ALA A 532 -18.05 2.79 -16.17
C ALA A 532 -18.71 3.09 -17.52
N ARG A 533 -20.05 3.10 -17.56
CA ARG A 533 -20.80 3.43 -18.79
C ARG A 533 -20.52 4.82 -19.29
N MET A 534 -20.48 5.80 -18.39
CA MET A 534 -20.18 7.18 -18.73
C MET A 534 -18.74 7.31 -19.24
N SER A 535 -17.79 6.62 -18.58
CA SER A 535 -16.39 6.61 -19.01
C SER A 535 -16.22 6.01 -20.41
N ILE A 536 -16.86 4.87 -20.67
CA ILE A 536 -16.83 4.22 -22.00
C ILE A 536 -17.53 5.08 -23.05
N ALA A 537 -18.66 5.72 -22.70
CA ALA A 537 -19.39 6.57 -23.63
C ALA A 537 -18.58 7.78 -24.08
N VAL A 538 -17.90 8.46 -23.15
CA VAL A 538 -17.00 9.56 -23.50
C VAL A 538 -15.85 9.02 -24.35
N PHE A 539 -15.07 8.05 -23.88
CA PHE A 539 -13.93 7.52 -24.65
C PHE A 539 -14.30 7.06 -26.08
N ALA A 540 -15.46 6.42 -26.25
CA ALA A 540 -15.95 5.96 -27.55
C ALA A 540 -16.64 7.05 -28.39
N ASP A 541 -16.65 8.30 -27.93
CA ASP A 541 -17.35 9.44 -28.56
C ASP A 541 -18.83 9.13 -28.86
N ARG A 542 -19.52 8.53 -27.89
CA ARG A 542 -20.91 8.07 -27.97
C ARG A 542 -21.83 8.93 -27.09
N ALA A 543 -22.20 10.10 -27.62
CA ALA A 543 -23.11 11.04 -26.97
C ALA A 543 -24.45 10.41 -26.53
N ASP A 544 -25.00 9.48 -27.31
CA ASP A 544 -26.24 8.76 -26.96
C ASP A 544 -26.09 7.87 -25.72
N LEU A 545 -24.93 7.21 -25.57
CA LEU A 545 -24.64 6.39 -24.38
C LEU A 545 -24.33 7.27 -23.16
N PHE A 546 -23.72 8.43 -23.38
CA PHE A 546 -23.45 9.42 -22.34
C PHE A 546 -24.76 9.99 -21.78
N GLU A 547 -25.68 10.43 -22.65
CA GLU A 547 -27.01 10.90 -22.26
C GLU A 547 -27.79 9.83 -21.47
N GLN A 548 -27.68 8.57 -21.88
CA GLN A 548 -28.28 7.46 -21.13
C GLN A 548 -27.66 7.31 -19.74
N ALA A 549 -26.32 7.39 -19.61
CA ALA A 549 -25.65 7.33 -18.32
C ALA A 549 -26.02 8.50 -17.40
N VAL A 550 -26.22 9.71 -17.94
CA VAL A 550 -26.75 10.89 -17.23
C VAL A 550 -28.16 10.62 -16.70
N ALA A 551 -29.04 10.05 -17.52
CA ALA A 551 -30.39 9.68 -17.10
C ALA A 551 -30.40 8.60 -16.01
N ASP A 552 -29.52 7.60 -16.14
CA ASP A 552 -29.34 6.53 -15.15
C ASP A 552 -28.81 7.09 -13.82
N TYR A 553 -27.87 8.04 -13.86
CA TYR A 553 -27.38 8.76 -12.68
C TYR A 553 -28.51 9.47 -11.93
N ARG A 554 -29.35 10.24 -12.63
CA ARG A 554 -30.47 10.96 -12.00
C ARG A 554 -31.45 10.00 -11.33
N THR A 555 -31.75 8.90 -12.01
CA THR A 555 -32.58 7.81 -11.47
C THR A 555 -31.94 7.16 -10.24
N MET A 556 -30.62 6.99 -10.27
CA MET A 556 -29.85 6.45 -9.16
C MET A 556 -29.90 7.36 -7.94
N ILE A 557 -29.68 8.67 -8.09
CA ILE A 557 -29.77 9.65 -6.98
C ILE A 557 -31.18 9.68 -6.37
N ASP A 558 -32.23 9.57 -7.19
CA ASP A 558 -33.62 9.51 -6.73
C ASP A 558 -33.89 8.34 -5.75
N GLY A 559 -33.18 7.22 -5.90
CA GLY A 559 -33.29 6.05 -5.03
C GLY A 559 -32.18 5.86 -4.00
N TYR A 560 -31.02 6.49 -4.20
CA TYR A 560 -29.83 6.29 -3.38
C TYR A 560 -29.70 7.27 -2.22
N VAL A 561 -30.12 8.53 -2.37
CA VAL A 561 -30.02 9.55 -1.31
C VAL A 561 -31.38 9.76 -0.65
N LEU A 562 -31.49 9.40 0.63
CA LEU A 562 -32.72 9.48 1.41
C LEU A 562 -33.10 10.92 1.79
N THR A 563 -34.33 11.11 2.26
CA THR A 563 -34.90 12.43 2.62
C THR A 563 -34.18 13.16 3.75
N ASN A 564 -33.31 12.48 4.50
CA ASN A 564 -32.45 13.05 5.54
C ASN A 564 -31.00 13.27 5.06
N GLY A 565 -30.71 13.09 3.77
CA GLY A 565 -29.36 13.16 3.20
C GLY A 565 -28.55 11.87 3.35
N GLN A 566 -29.06 10.86 4.07
CA GLN A 566 -28.33 9.62 4.27
C GLN A 566 -28.23 8.81 2.95
N PRO A 567 -27.06 8.28 2.57
CA PRO A 567 -26.95 7.33 1.48
C PRO A 567 -27.54 5.97 1.88
N LEU A 568 -28.25 5.34 0.94
CA LEU A 568 -28.98 4.09 1.14
C LEU A 568 -28.09 2.96 1.67
N GLU A 569 -26.84 2.90 1.21
CA GLU A 569 -25.88 1.86 1.61
C GLU A 569 -25.50 1.91 3.09
N LEU A 570 -25.57 3.08 3.73
CA LEU A 570 -25.04 3.27 5.09
C LEU A 570 -25.64 2.29 6.11
N CYS A 571 -26.93 1.99 5.97
CA CYS A 571 -27.61 1.06 6.87
C CYS A 571 -28.10 -0.21 6.16
N ARG A 572 -27.67 -0.45 4.92
CA ARG A 572 -28.04 -1.65 4.16
C ARG A 572 -27.10 -2.80 4.50
N GLY A 573 -27.64 -4.01 4.63
CA GLY A 573 -26.85 -5.21 4.93
C GLY A 573 -26.15 -5.15 6.30
N ASP A 574 -24.81 -5.06 6.28
CA ASP A 574 -23.99 -4.96 7.50
C ASP A 574 -23.88 -3.54 8.05
N GLY A 575 -24.29 -2.54 7.27
CA GLY A 575 -24.32 -1.15 7.70
C GLY A 575 -22.92 -0.62 7.98
N ASP A 576 -22.11 -0.51 6.92
CA ASP A 576 -20.69 -0.17 7.02
C ASP A 576 -20.28 0.99 6.10
N LEU A 577 -19.18 1.66 6.47
CA LEU A 577 -18.62 2.78 5.71
C LEU A 577 -17.90 2.35 4.44
N PHE A 578 -17.58 1.06 4.27
CA PHE A 578 -16.89 0.55 3.09
C PHE A 578 -17.84 0.53 1.88
N HIS A 579 -18.99 -0.13 1.98
CA HIS A 579 -20.00 -0.17 0.92
C HIS A 579 -20.61 1.20 0.65
N THR A 580 -20.72 2.03 1.70
CA THR A 580 -21.17 3.41 1.58
C THR A 580 -20.26 4.22 0.67
N GLN A 581 -18.95 4.20 0.93
CA GLN A 581 -17.95 4.86 0.10
C GLN A 581 -17.87 4.22 -1.29
N MET A 582 -17.97 2.89 -1.38
CA MET A 582 -18.01 2.15 -2.64
C MET A 582 -19.20 2.55 -3.55
N GLY A 583 -20.31 3.03 -2.98
CA GLY A 583 -21.42 3.56 -3.77
C GLY A 583 -21.35 5.07 -4.03
N MET A 584 -20.81 5.85 -3.10
CA MET A 584 -20.72 7.31 -3.26
C MET A 584 -19.61 7.75 -4.21
N MET A 585 -18.43 7.15 -4.12
CA MET A 585 -17.25 7.51 -4.92
C MET A 585 -17.50 7.40 -6.44
N PRO A 586 -18.01 6.29 -6.99
CA PRO A 586 -18.29 6.22 -8.43
C PRO A 586 -19.36 7.20 -8.91
N LEU A 587 -20.32 7.60 -8.04
CA LEU A 587 -21.28 8.65 -8.39
C LEU A 587 -20.60 10.02 -8.46
N LEU A 588 -19.61 10.27 -7.60
CA LEU A 588 -18.80 11.49 -7.67
C LEU A 588 -17.95 11.51 -8.93
N VAL A 589 -17.31 10.39 -9.28
CA VAL A 589 -16.58 10.22 -10.56
C VAL A 589 -17.50 10.47 -11.77
N ALA A 590 -18.70 9.89 -11.78
CA ALA A 590 -19.67 10.15 -12.84
C ALA A 590 -20.09 11.63 -12.89
N SER A 591 -20.20 12.29 -11.73
CA SER A 591 -20.50 13.71 -11.67
C SER A 591 -19.38 14.57 -12.27
N GLU A 592 -18.14 14.21 -11.99
CA GLU A 592 -16.95 14.89 -12.53
C GLU A 592 -16.85 14.74 -14.05
N ILE A 593 -16.99 13.50 -14.55
CA ILE A 593 -17.02 13.24 -16.00
C ILE A 593 -18.15 14.05 -16.65
N ALA A 594 -19.34 14.05 -16.07
CA ALA A 594 -20.45 14.83 -16.62
C ALA A 594 -20.20 16.33 -16.60
N ALA A 595 -19.58 16.86 -15.53
CA ALA A 595 -19.23 18.28 -15.41
C ALA A 595 -18.23 18.70 -16.51
N ASN A 596 -17.26 17.85 -16.82
CA ASN A 596 -16.31 18.04 -17.92
C ASN A 596 -16.98 18.05 -19.31
N GLN A 597 -18.20 17.52 -19.41
CA GLN A 597 -19.06 17.61 -20.60
C GLN A 597 -20.12 18.73 -20.50
N GLY A 598 -20.03 19.60 -19.48
CA GLY A 598 -20.98 20.71 -19.26
C GLY A 598 -22.31 20.29 -18.62
N VAL A 599 -22.41 19.09 -18.04
CA VAL A 599 -23.61 18.57 -17.38
C VAL A 599 -23.39 18.51 -15.87
N GLU A 600 -24.04 19.40 -15.13
CA GLU A 600 -23.97 19.41 -13.66
C GLU A 600 -24.81 18.27 -13.06
N LEU A 601 -24.15 17.38 -12.32
CA LEU A 601 -24.78 16.22 -11.67
C LEU A 601 -24.54 16.12 -10.16
N LEU A 602 -23.51 16.79 -9.62
CA LEU A 602 -23.18 16.70 -8.20
C LEU A 602 -24.24 17.40 -7.33
N SER A 603 -24.77 18.51 -7.83
CA SER A 603 -25.84 19.31 -7.23
C SER A 603 -27.24 18.97 -7.74
N TYR A 604 -27.38 17.96 -8.59
CA TYR A 604 -28.69 17.45 -9.01
C TYR A 604 -29.51 17.06 -7.77
N ALA A 605 -30.62 17.77 -7.57
CA ALA A 605 -31.54 17.49 -6.48
C ALA A 605 -32.47 16.34 -6.88
N SER A 606 -32.44 15.27 -6.09
CA SER A 606 -33.35 14.14 -6.20
C SER A 606 -34.80 14.61 -6.29
N THR A 607 -35.56 14.07 -7.24
CA THR A 607 -37.00 14.36 -7.37
C THR A 607 -37.82 13.74 -6.23
N GLN A 608 -37.24 12.79 -5.49
CA GLN A 608 -37.90 12.08 -4.40
C GLN A 608 -37.56 12.64 -3.03
N SER A 609 -36.28 12.95 -2.79
CA SER A 609 -35.77 13.40 -1.48
C SER A 609 -35.47 14.89 -1.42
N ASN A 610 -35.36 15.58 -2.55
CA ASN A 610 -34.84 16.94 -2.66
C ASN A 610 -33.42 17.10 -2.05
N MET A 611 -32.68 15.98 -1.99
CA MET A 611 -31.29 15.92 -1.54
C MET A 611 -30.37 15.65 -2.73
N THR A 612 -29.10 16.04 -2.58
CA THR A 612 -28.06 15.87 -3.59
C THR A 612 -27.06 14.79 -3.19
N LEU A 613 -26.19 14.38 -4.11
CA LEU A 613 -25.05 13.53 -3.77
C LEU A 613 -24.14 14.24 -2.75
N LEU A 614 -23.95 15.55 -2.87
CA LEU A 614 -23.16 16.35 -1.93
C LEU A 614 -23.75 16.31 -0.52
N ASP A 615 -25.07 16.28 -0.35
CA ASP A 615 -25.70 16.11 0.96
C ASP A 615 -25.40 14.74 1.58
N ALA A 616 -25.24 13.69 0.75
CA ALA A 616 -24.77 12.39 1.23
C ALA A 616 -23.31 12.43 1.70
N PHE A 617 -22.43 13.16 0.99
CA PHE A 617 -21.06 13.40 1.46
C PHE A 617 -21.05 14.15 2.80
N ARG A 618 -21.85 15.21 2.94
CA ARG A 618 -22.00 15.95 4.21
C ARG A 618 -22.52 15.07 5.34
N PHE A 619 -23.48 14.19 5.04
CA PHE A 619 -24.03 13.25 6.02
C PHE A 619 -22.97 12.27 6.53
N VAL A 620 -22.14 11.75 5.62
CA VAL A 620 -21.16 10.68 5.91
C VAL A 620 -19.85 11.24 6.46
N ALA A 621 -19.46 12.46 6.10
CA ALA A 621 -18.18 13.07 6.47
C ALA A 621 -17.87 12.99 7.97
N PRO A 622 -18.80 13.27 8.91
CA PRO A 622 -18.53 13.12 10.33
C PRO A 622 -18.13 11.70 10.71
N PHE A 623 -18.74 10.67 10.13
CA PHE A 623 -18.47 9.27 10.47
C PHE A 623 -17.15 8.76 9.88
N VAL A 624 -16.73 9.32 8.74
CA VAL A 624 -15.43 9.02 8.10
C VAL A 624 -14.31 9.81 8.79
N ALA A 625 -14.53 11.08 9.12
CA ALA A 625 -13.62 11.91 9.91
C ALA A 625 -13.50 11.44 11.36
N PHE A 626 -14.48 10.69 11.88
CA PHE A 626 -14.55 10.22 13.26
C PHE A 626 -13.37 9.33 13.66
N ASP A 627 -12.74 8.64 12.69
CA ASP A 627 -11.51 7.87 12.86
C ASP A 627 -10.31 8.74 13.31
N SER A 628 -10.42 10.08 13.23
CA SER A 628 -9.33 10.99 13.59
C SER A 628 -9.41 11.64 14.98
N ARG A 629 -10.60 11.86 15.60
CA ARG A 629 -10.68 12.82 16.75
C ARG A 629 -11.69 12.56 17.89
N THR A 630 -12.66 11.62 17.85
CA THR A 630 -13.61 11.43 18.99
C THR A 630 -14.23 10.02 19.10
N THR A 631 -14.62 9.59 20.32
CA THR A 631 -15.24 8.27 20.63
C THR A 631 -16.77 8.26 20.74
N ASP A 632 -17.46 9.35 20.38
CA ASP A 632 -18.91 9.50 20.58
C ASP A 632 -19.78 8.89 19.44
N THR A 633 -20.07 7.59 19.51
CA THR A 633 -20.97 6.91 18.56
C THR A 633 -22.46 7.20 18.78
N THR A 634 -22.85 8.14 19.65
CA THR A 634 -24.27 8.38 20.00
C THR A 634 -25.13 8.87 18.83
N HIS A 635 -24.50 9.30 17.73
CA HIS A 635 -25.16 9.83 16.53
C HIS A 635 -25.19 8.84 15.34
N TRP A 636 -24.73 7.60 15.52
CA TRP A 636 -24.81 6.58 14.47
C TRP A 636 -26.26 6.21 14.15
N PRO A 637 -26.72 6.34 12.89
CA PRO A 637 -28.14 6.22 12.55
C PRO A 637 -28.60 4.77 12.35
N CYS A 638 -27.67 3.81 12.21
CA CYS A 638 -28.03 2.43 11.85
C CYS A 638 -28.31 1.56 13.08
N GLN A 639 -29.23 0.60 12.92
CA GLN A 639 -29.62 -0.33 13.98
C GLN A 639 -28.46 -1.24 14.44
N LYS A 640 -27.57 -1.63 13.51
CA LYS A 640 -26.33 -2.31 13.85
C LYS A 640 -25.33 -1.27 14.36
N PRO A 641 -24.78 -1.41 15.57
CA PRO A 641 -23.76 -0.50 16.06
C PRO A 641 -22.51 -0.56 15.18
N LEU A 642 -21.76 0.53 15.14
CA LEU A 642 -20.47 0.68 14.43
C LEU A 642 -19.38 -0.35 14.81
N GLY A 643 -19.66 -1.33 15.68
CA GLY A 643 -18.67 -2.23 16.27
C GLY A 643 -18.93 -3.71 15.98
N GLU A 644 -18.19 -4.22 15.00
CA GLU A 644 -17.61 -5.59 14.88
C GLU A 644 -16.74 -5.70 13.60
N HIS A 645 -16.92 -4.79 12.64
CA HIS A 645 -15.90 -4.45 11.63
C HIS A 645 -15.04 -3.30 12.18
N PRO A 646 -13.70 -3.36 12.09
CA PRO A 646 -12.84 -2.39 12.76
C PRO A 646 -13.17 -0.97 12.32
N LEU A 647 -13.26 -0.10 13.33
CA LEU A 647 -13.23 1.37 13.26
C LEU A 647 -11.96 1.83 12.50
N GLY A 648 -11.93 1.64 11.18
CA GLY A 648 -10.73 1.81 10.37
C GLY A 648 -10.99 1.53 8.90
N VAL A 649 -12.04 2.13 8.34
CA VAL A 649 -12.16 2.23 6.89
C VAL A 649 -11.50 3.54 6.50
N THR A 650 -10.19 3.45 6.25
CA THR A 650 -9.54 4.10 5.11
C THR A 650 -10.52 4.86 4.21
N PRO A 651 -10.53 6.20 4.24
CA PRO A 651 -11.35 6.96 3.31
C PRO A 651 -10.93 6.65 1.88
N TRP A 652 -11.92 6.44 1.02
CA TRP A 652 -11.74 6.25 -0.42
C TRP A 652 -11.38 7.59 -1.07
N PRO A 653 -10.66 7.63 -2.20
CA PRO A 653 -10.34 8.86 -2.93
C PRO A 653 -11.64 9.56 -3.38
N GLY A 654 -11.56 10.83 -3.75
CA GLY A 654 -12.73 11.61 -4.16
C GLY A 654 -13.17 12.68 -3.16
N TRP A 655 -12.76 12.61 -1.89
CA TRP A 655 -13.11 13.66 -0.91
C TRP A 655 -12.61 15.05 -1.30
N GLU A 656 -11.52 15.14 -2.06
CA GLU A 656 -11.03 16.38 -2.68
C GLU A 656 -12.00 17.01 -3.69
N LEU A 657 -12.63 16.17 -4.54
CA LEU A 657 -13.64 16.60 -5.49
C LEU A 657 -14.90 17.07 -4.76
N ALA A 658 -15.33 16.31 -3.74
CA ALA A 658 -16.43 16.72 -2.88
C ALA A 658 -16.13 18.03 -2.12
N CYS A 659 -14.89 18.20 -1.64
CA CYS A 659 -14.43 19.40 -0.95
C CYS A 659 -14.44 20.64 -1.86
N THR A 660 -13.96 20.50 -3.09
CA THR A 660 -14.00 21.58 -4.10
C THR A 660 -15.44 22.06 -4.34
N ALA A 661 -16.41 21.14 -4.31
CA ALA A 661 -17.82 21.44 -4.52
C ALA A 661 -18.60 21.86 -3.25
N SER A 662 -18.07 21.63 -2.05
CA SER A 662 -18.85 21.74 -0.80
C SER A 662 -19.00 23.15 -0.23
N ALA A 663 -18.29 24.14 -0.78
CA ALA A 663 -18.26 25.54 -0.35
C ALA A 663 -17.90 25.74 1.13
N GLY A 664 -16.81 25.09 1.58
CA GLY A 664 -16.25 25.28 2.93
C GLY A 664 -16.90 24.42 4.02
N ASP A 665 -17.41 23.25 3.67
CA ASP A 665 -17.84 22.26 4.66
C ASP A 665 -16.61 21.69 5.39
N GLU A 666 -16.44 22.08 6.66
CA GLU A 666 -15.26 21.75 7.47
C GLU A 666 -15.07 20.23 7.63
N HIS A 667 -16.14 19.44 7.68
CA HIS A 667 -16.03 17.99 7.82
C HIS A 667 -15.57 17.32 6.52
N ILE A 668 -16.06 17.78 5.37
CA ILE A 668 -15.58 17.27 4.07
C ILE A 668 -14.12 17.68 3.86
N ALA A 669 -13.74 18.91 4.23
CA ALA A 669 -12.36 19.39 4.16
C ALA A 669 -11.42 18.58 5.08
N ASP A 670 -11.84 18.29 6.31
CA ASP A 670 -11.09 17.46 7.25
C ASP A 670 -10.82 16.04 6.70
N VAL A 671 -11.81 15.43 6.05
CA VAL A 671 -11.63 14.10 5.42
C VAL A 671 -10.71 14.21 4.20
N ALA A 672 -10.83 15.26 3.39
CA ALA A 672 -9.94 15.51 2.26
C ALA A 672 -8.48 15.63 2.72
N ASP A 673 -8.21 16.45 3.75
CA ASP A 673 -6.88 16.59 4.36
C ASP A 673 -6.34 15.25 4.87
N TYR A 674 -7.18 14.45 5.55
CA TYR A 674 -6.78 13.12 6.01
C TYR A 674 -6.41 12.19 4.83
N VAL A 675 -7.14 12.23 3.71
CA VAL A 675 -6.82 11.45 2.51
C VAL A 675 -5.49 11.88 1.89
N ARG A 676 -5.18 13.19 1.89
CA ARG A 676 -3.89 13.72 1.38
C ARG A 676 -2.70 13.17 2.12
N ASP A 677 -2.79 13.03 3.44
CA ASP A 677 -1.66 12.58 4.25
C ASP A 677 -1.42 11.07 4.14
N TRP A 678 -2.43 10.33 3.70
CA TRP A 678 -2.51 8.89 3.93
C TRP A 678 -2.27 8.04 2.66
N TYR A 679 -2.41 8.58 1.44
CA TYR A 679 -2.04 8.00 0.12
C TYR A 679 -2.27 6.47 -0.10
N GLY A 680 -3.07 5.79 0.72
CA GLY A 680 -2.90 4.34 0.96
C GLY A 680 -4.18 3.51 0.91
N GLY A 681 -5.12 3.86 0.03
CA GLY A 681 -6.47 3.31 0.09
C GLY A 681 -6.64 1.80 -0.08
N SER A 682 -7.83 1.34 0.35
CA SER A 682 -8.22 -0.07 0.48
C SER A 682 -8.94 -0.62 -0.76
N ASP A 683 -9.21 0.22 -1.74
CA ASP A 683 -9.81 -0.14 -3.02
C ASP A 683 -8.77 -0.16 -4.15
N TYR A 684 -9.23 -0.57 -5.33
CA TYR A 684 -8.47 -0.43 -6.55
C TYR A 684 -8.58 1.03 -7.01
N PHE A 685 -7.45 1.69 -7.31
CA PHE A 685 -7.27 3.13 -7.65
C PHE A 685 -7.02 4.13 -6.51
N SER A 686 -7.45 3.86 -5.27
CA SER A 686 -7.23 4.77 -4.13
C SER A 686 -5.78 5.02 -3.73
N LYS A 687 -4.90 4.09 -4.06
CA LYS A 687 -3.46 4.19 -3.80
C LYS A 687 -2.77 5.24 -4.65
N LEU A 688 -3.34 5.58 -5.81
CA LEU A 688 -2.71 6.51 -6.75
C LEU A 688 -2.69 7.96 -6.24
N GLY A 689 -3.42 8.29 -5.17
CA GLY A 689 -3.58 9.67 -4.69
C GLY A 689 -4.12 10.62 -5.76
N TRP A 690 -4.78 10.08 -6.79
CA TRP A 690 -5.00 10.78 -8.06
C TRP A 690 -5.76 12.08 -7.90
N THR A 691 -6.75 12.14 -6.99
CA THR A 691 -7.50 13.36 -6.73
C THR A 691 -6.64 14.47 -6.12
N THR A 692 -5.62 14.14 -5.33
CA THR A 692 -4.68 15.13 -4.80
C THR A 692 -3.75 15.66 -5.90
N ILE A 693 -3.44 14.82 -6.89
CA ILE A 693 -2.59 15.18 -8.03
C ILE A 693 -3.38 16.08 -9.01
N THR A 694 -4.61 15.70 -9.36
CA THR A 694 -5.38 16.38 -10.43
C THR A 694 -6.40 17.39 -9.92
N HIS A 695 -6.98 17.20 -8.73
CA HIS A 695 -8.11 18.01 -8.21
C HIS A 695 -7.97 18.38 -6.72
N PRO A 696 -6.81 18.89 -6.25
CA PRO A 696 -6.68 19.23 -4.84
C PRO A 696 -7.67 20.33 -4.45
N CYS A 697 -8.39 20.10 -3.37
CA CYS A 697 -9.29 21.07 -2.75
C CYS A 697 -8.52 22.32 -2.34
N LYS A 698 -9.04 23.47 -2.76
CA LYS A 698 -8.36 24.76 -2.72
C LYS A 698 -8.54 25.51 -1.40
#